data_AF-A0A7X7N3L9-F1
#
_entry.id   AF-A0A7X7N3L9-F1
#
_cell.length_a   1.000
_cell.length_b   1.000
_cell.length_c   1.000
_cell.angle_alpha   90.00
_cell.angle_beta   90.00
_cell.angle_gamma   90.00
#
_symmetry.space_group_name_H-M   'P 1'
#
loop_
_entity.id
_entity.type
_entity.pdbx_description
1 polymer ?
#
loop_
_entity_poly.entity_id
_entity_poly.type
_entity_poly.pdbx_seq_one_letter_code
_entity_poly.pdbx_strand_id
1 'polypeptide(L)'
;MLCPFHNRLSHNRQTANRCSNISRQVLRIALILLLSGSFLIQGVGSSVQNRAYAYTVGSYEIWVNRLQNVVTVYQYIDRGYWVPVKAMICSTGKYNSTPLGTYSVSSKSTWGYLYGGVSGQYTTQFYGDFLFHSVPYSRHGDKASLKTDYYNLLGQQASMGCVRLQVADAKWIYDYCPYGTPVHVYESSNPPDLGKPTIFPLTSSVGWDPTDPDPANPYQRNLTAIRFTTPSGRVLTSGEQLQLSSELVTSGPIHDCARPVRWESSNTAVATVSSAGLVTAGANGAADIKIITIGGKEASYTIRVGKRVSSLNIEGPITLLNGAQTVMEVSALPSDASNPAASYTSSDLAVATVTPEGQIQGVSPGITTITATAVDGSGVTAQRTVEIFNYLVEFRDWDGSFIDSQSLSRGGSVSYPQYPQRDNDELNSYLFQYWNKSFDWDNHLVTATAVYAATPLDPLSTSNSNEESEGLSQTEDSSEVGACEYSGLNRYDTSDLVATSFASQSAKAIVTTGKDFPDALASSTLAGVYDCPLLLTDSAQLSWETYFSLFKLNVTDVTVIGGTNAVSSAAYQRIAQVLQENAAARGGESITRIGGSDRYATAQQIYEHLSQFELSKTAIVTTGENFPDALSVAPLAYASEAPIFLVNSGGQLSTTSRQSLVDGNFEHVLVLGGEQVVPNAVEQDLVNQMGRDKVVRLGGENRYVTSLRIAEYALDTGELDVGHLGIATGRNFPDALVSAALQGSRQGALLLVDASTQGLICKDFISENSGMVIATHWYGGVNVLGRSLRQQLLALL
;
A
#
# COMPACT_ATOMS: atom_id res chain seq x y z
N MET A 1 -40.19 -52.29 -5.58
CA MET A 1 -39.25 -53.32 -6.09
C MET A 1 -38.00 -53.24 -5.23
N LEU A 2 -37.57 -54.41 -4.73
CA LEU A 2 -36.54 -54.66 -3.70
C LEU A 2 -35.21 -53.95 -4.04
N CYS A 3 -34.57 -53.14 -3.17
CA CYS A 3 -33.79 -53.43 -1.94
C CYS A 3 -32.50 -54.28 -2.16
N PRO A 4 -31.45 -54.17 -1.30
CA PRO A 4 -30.25 -53.35 -1.54
C PRO A 4 -28.92 -54.04 -1.08
N PHE A 5 -27.83 -53.25 -0.95
CA PHE A 5 -26.70 -53.34 0.03
C PHE A 5 -26.25 -54.70 0.61
N HIS A 6 -24.92 -54.96 0.62
CA HIS A 6 -24.09 -55.56 1.71
C HIS A 6 -22.61 -55.35 1.28
N ASN A 7 -21.73 -54.55 1.91
CA ASN A 7 -21.23 -54.42 3.29
C ASN A 7 -20.12 -55.44 3.69
N ARG A 8 -19.07 -54.89 4.32
CA ARG A 8 -18.07 -55.47 5.25
C ARG A 8 -16.69 -55.89 4.71
N LEU A 9 -15.62 -55.17 5.11
CA LEU A 9 -14.71 -55.39 6.28
C LEU A 9 -13.48 -56.20 5.82
N SER A 10 -12.22 -56.01 6.26
CA SER A 10 -11.59 -55.20 7.29
C SER A 10 -10.09 -55.56 7.35
N HIS A 11 -9.24 -54.64 7.84
CA HIS A 11 -7.89 -54.86 8.41
C HIS A 11 -6.77 -55.19 7.37
N ASN A 12 -5.54 -54.71 7.48
CA ASN A 12 -4.78 -54.32 8.65
C ASN A 12 -3.62 -53.36 8.26
N ARG A 13 -3.32 -52.39 9.11
CA ARG A 13 -2.09 -51.58 9.06
C ARG A 13 -0.90 -52.46 9.43
N GLN A 14 0.22 -52.34 8.75
CA GLN A 14 1.51 -52.19 9.44
C GLN A 14 2.60 -51.58 8.56
N THR A 15 3.28 -50.66 9.22
CA THR A 15 4.28 -49.69 8.82
C THR A 15 5.70 -50.27 8.69
N ALA A 16 6.45 -49.64 7.81
CA ALA A 16 7.84 -49.17 7.99
C ALA A 16 9.04 -50.07 7.65
N ASN A 17 9.89 -49.45 6.83
CA ASN A 17 11.35 -49.36 6.87
C ASN A 17 12.23 -50.23 5.93
N ARG A 18 12.67 -49.52 4.88
CA ARG A 18 14.07 -49.16 4.53
C ARG A 18 14.94 -50.13 3.72
N CYS A 19 15.58 -49.47 2.75
CA CYS A 19 16.88 -49.74 2.11
C CYS A 19 16.95 -50.78 0.97
N SER A 20 16.98 -50.29 -0.28
CA SER A 20 18.21 -49.94 -1.00
C SER A 20 18.08 -50.13 -2.52
N ASN A 21 18.74 -49.22 -3.26
CA ASN A 21 19.22 -49.36 -4.65
C ASN A 21 18.21 -49.33 -5.80
N ILE A 22 17.92 -48.11 -6.28
CA ILE A 22 17.61 -47.88 -7.70
C ILE A 22 18.79 -47.14 -8.33
N SER A 23 19.44 -47.82 -9.28
CA SER A 23 20.53 -47.30 -10.11
C SER A 23 19.97 -47.00 -11.50
N ARG A 24 20.16 -45.74 -11.92
CA ARG A 24 20.28 -45.24 -13.30
C ARG A 24 19.01 -45.30 -14.19
N GLN A 25 18.34 -44.16 -14.29
CA GLN A 25 18.32 -43.33 -15.51
C GLN A 25 17.52 -42.04 -15.22
N VAL A 26 17.77 -41.00 -16.03
CA VAL A 26 17.17 -39.65 -16.03
C VAL A 26 18.04 -38.59 -15.32
N LEU A 27 18.76 -37.81 -16.15
CA LEU A 27 19.56 -36.65 -15.75
C LEU A 27 19.13 -35.42 -16.56
N ARG A 28 18.60 -34.44 -15.83
CA ARG A 28 18.69 -32.96 -15.98
C ARG A 28 18.00 -32.29 -17.17
N ILE A 29 17.19 -31.27 -16.87
CA ILE A 29 17.62 -29.87 -16.72
C ILE A 29 16.55 -29.08 -15.95
N ALA A 30 16.93 -28.37 -14.88
CA ALA A 30 16.42 -27.04 -14.53
C ALA A 30 17.22 -26.41 -13.36
N LEU A 31 17.36 -25.09 -13.47
CA LEU A 31 17.44 -24.06 -12.42
C LEU A 31 18.79 -23.35 -12.15
N ILE A 32 18.76 -22.05 -12.45
CA ILE A 32 19.72 -20.97 -12.12
C ILE A 32 18.93 -19.90 -11.36
N LEU A 33 19.57 -19.28 -10.35
CA LEU A 33 19.38 -17.96 -9.68
C LEU A 33 19.78 -18.15 -8.19
N LEU A 34 20.52 -17.33 -7.44
CA LEU A 34 21.05 -15.95 -7.48
C LEU A 34 22.19 -15.86 -6.43
N LEU A 35 23.09 -14.87 -6.53
CA LEU A 35 23.37 -13.88 -5.45
C LEU A 35 24.64 -13.03 -5.72
N SER A 36 24.39 -11.72 -5.95
CA SER A 36 25.02 -10.49 -5.43
C SER A 36 26.51 -10.40 -5.05
N GLY A 37 27.16 -9.30 -5.47
CA GLY A 37 28.28 -8.69 -4.73
C GLY A 37 29.21 -7.79 -5.56
N SER A 38 29.03 -6.47 -5.45
CA SER A 38 29.84 -5.39 -6.04
C SER A 38 31.27 -5.32 -5.47
N PHE A 39 32.30 -4.94 -6.25
CA PHE A 39 33.29 -3.88 -5.96
C PHE A 39 34.37 -3.71 -7.06
N LEU A 40 34.98 -2.52 -7.07
CA LEU A 40 35.77 -1.84 -8.10
C LEU A 40 37.30 -2.11 -8.11
N ILE A 41 37.88 -1.97 -9.31
CA ILE A 41 39.15 -1.29 -9.70
C ILE A 41 40.55 -1.91 -9.40
N GLN A 42 41.25 -2.16 -10.53
CA GLN A 42 42.68 -2.02 -10.90
C GLN A 42 43.81 -2.86 -10.26
N GLY A 43 44.63 -3.47 -11.14
CA GLY A 43 45.97 -3.94 -10.82
C GLY A 43 46.55 -4.90 -11.87
N VAL A 44 47.52 -4.43 -12.64
CA VAL A 44 48.14 -5.01 -13.86
C VAL A 44 49.08 -6.19 -13.57
N GLY A 45 49.15 -7.17 -14.48
CA GLY A 45 50.43 -7.85 -14.79
C GLY A 45 50.42 -9.35 -15.06
N SER A 46 50.52 -9.71 -16.36
CA SER A 46 51.36 -10.80 -16.94
C SER A 46 51.14 -12.26 -16.50
N SER A 47 51.17 -13.31 -17.33
CA SER A 47 51.21 -13.57 -18.77
C SER A 47 51.26 -15.11 -18.95
N VAL A 48 50.90 -15.59 -20.16
CA VAL A 48 51.14 -16.93 -20.76
C VAL A 48 50.34 -18.11 -20.16
N GLN A 49 49.53 -18.90 -20.90
CA GLN A 49 49.64 -19.39 -22.27
C GLN A 49 48.25 -19.54 -22.93
N ASN A 50 48.02 -18.85 -24.05
CA ASN A 50 46.93 -19.12 -24.96
C ASN A 50 47.40 -20.20 -25.96
N ARG A 51 46.70 -21.32 -26.07
CA ARG A 51 46.88 -22.25 -27.20
C ARG A 51 46.36 -21.57 -28.45
N ALA A 52 47.29 -21.10 -29.29
CA ALA A 52 47.02 -20.66 -30.64
C ALA A 52 46.48 -21.83 -31.48
N TYR A 53 45.26 -21.71 -31.97
CA TYR A 53 44.84 -22.41 -33.19
C TYR A 53 45.34 -21.59 -34.38
N ALA A 54 46.25 -22.18 -35.15
CA ALA A 54 46.83 -21.57 -36.34
C ALA A 54 45.75 -21.47 -37.44
N TYR A 55 45.40 -20.24 -37.83
CA TYR A 55 44.59 -19.96 -39.02
C TYR A 55 45.45 -20.18 -40.27
N THR A 56 44.95 -20.98 -41.21
CA THR A 56 45.49 -21.09 -42.56
C THR A 56 45.01 -19.91 -43.39
N VAL A 57 45.87 -19.36 -44.24
CA VAL A 57 45.52 -18.36 -45.25
C VAL A 57 44.43 -18.94 -46.16
N GLY A 58 43.28 -18.24 -46.30
CA GLY A 58 42.17 -18.62 -47.22
C GLY A 58 40.73 -18.62 -46.67
N SER A 59 40.40 -17.91 -45.57
CA SER A 59 39.06 -17.99 -44.94
C SER A 59 37.91 -17.28 -45.68
N TYR A 60 38.23 -16.39 -46.62
CA TYR A 60 37.25 -15.62 -47.40
C TYR A 60 37.58 -15.69 -48.89
N GLU A 61 36.57 -15.53 -49.74
CA GLU A 61 36.70 -15.28 -51.17
C GLU A 61 35.85 -14.06 -51.57
N ILE A 62 36.40 -13.20 -52.43
CA ILE A 62 35.72 -12.00 -52.92
C ILE A 62 35.34 -12.20 -54.38
N TRP A 63 34.06 -12.10 -54.68
CA TRP A 63 33.50 -12.28 -56.02
C TRP A 63 32.92 -10.95 -56.54
N VAL A 64 33.52 -10.38 -57.57
CA VAL A 64 33.13 -9.10 -58.18
C VAL A 64 32.38 -9.39 -59.48
N ASN A 65 31.06 -9.19 -59.47
CA ASN A 65 30.25 -9.26 -60.68
C ASN A 65 30.21 -7.89 -61.36
N ARG A 66 30.90 -7.77 -62.50
CA ARG A 66 31.05 -6.51 -63.25
C ARG A 66 29.78 -6.07 -63.97
N LEU A 67 28.89 -7.00 -64.33
CA LEU A 67 27.59 -6.67 -64.95
C LEU A 67 26.60 -6.16 -63.90
N GLN A 68 26.51 -6.85 -62.76
CA GLN A 68 25.59 -6.47 -61.69
C GLN A 68 26.12 -5.31 -60.83
N ASN A 69 27.42 -5.01 -60.88
CA ASN A 69 28.09 -4.03 -60.03
C ASN A 69 27.91 -4.35 -58.53
N VAL A 70 28.19 -5.61 -58.19
CA VAL A 70 28.08 -6.15 -56.82
C VAL A 70 29.35 -6.93 -56.49
N VAL A 71 29.86 -6.71 -55.29
CA VAL A 71 30.86 -7.56 -54.64
C VAL A 71 30.14 -8.48 -53.67
N THR A 72 30.35 -9.78 -53.77
CA THR A 72 29.88 -10.77 -52.79
C THR A 72 31.08 -11.39 -52.11
N VAL A 73 31.10 -11.36 -50.78
CA VAL A 73 32.12 -12.04 -49.98
C VAL A 73 31.54 -13.34 -49.47
N TYR A 74 32.26 -14.43 -49.70
CA TYR A 74 31.95 -15.74 -49.18
C TYR A 74 32.92 -16.07 -48.06
N GLN A 75 32.40 -16.72 -47.01
CA GLN A 75 33.20 -17.27 -45.93
C GLN A 75 33.23 -18.79 -46.05
N TYR A 76 34.42 -19.36 -45.88
CA TYR A 76 34.56 -20.80 -45.76
C TYR A 76 34.14 -21.23 -44.36
N ILE A 77 33.20 -22.17 -44.27
CA ILE A 77 32.81 -22.81 -43.00
C ILE A 77 33.39 -24.24 -42.95
N ASP A 78 33.71 -24.73 -41.75
CA ASP A 78 34.45 -25.98 -41.45
C ASP A 78 33.90 -27.29 -42.07
N ARG A 79 32.85 -27.22 -42.90
CA ARG A 79 32.18 -28.35 -43.57
C ARG A 79 32.39 -28.39 -45.09
N GLY A 80 33.30 -27.59 -45.65
CA GLY A 80 33.62 -27.63 -47.09
C GLY A 80 32.70 -26.80 -47.98
N TYR A 81 31.93 -25.87 -47.41
CA TYR A 81 31.01 -25.01 -48.16
C TYR A 81 31.39 -23.54 -48.01
N TRP A 82 31.22 -22.80 -49.09
CA TRP A 82 31.27 -21.35 -49.12
C TRP A 82 29.88 -20.79 -48.88
N VAL A 83 29.73 -19.95 -47.86
CA VAL A 83 28.46 -19.28 -47.55
C VAL A 83 28.62 -17.80 -47.87
N PRO A 84 27.73 -17.17 -48.64
CA PRO A 84 27.79 -15.75 -48.86
C PRO A 84 27.48 -15.04 -47.53
N VAL A 85 28.40 -14.19 -47.08
CA VAL A 85 28.29 -13.48 -45.79
C VAL A 85 28.05 -11.98 -45.94
N LYS A 86 28.36 -11.41 -47.12
CA LYS A 86 28.12 -9.99 -47.38
C LYS A 86 28.01 -9.71 -48.87
N ALA A 87 26.98 -8.96 -49.26
CA ALA A 87 26.91 -8.31 -50.58
C ALA A 87 27.11 -6.80 -50.41
N MET A 88 27.89 -6.21 -51.32
CA MET A 88 28.26 -4.81 -51.31
C MET A 88 28.01 -4.23 -52.70
N ILE A 89 27.35 -3.09 -52.76
CA ILE A 89 27.16 -2.37 -54.02
C ILE A 89 28.46 -1.67 -54.41
N CYS A 90 28.91 -1.84 -55.65
CA CYS A 90 30.16 -1.26 -56.12
C CYS A 90 30.01 -0.50 -57.44
N SER A 91 31.04 0.24 -57.85
CA SER A 91 31.22 0.64 -59.24
C SER A 91 32.50 0.04 -59.77
N THR A 92 32.38 -0.79 -60.81
CA THR A 92 33.55 -1.28 -61.55
C THR A 92 33.99 -0.27 -62.61
N GLY A 93 35.07 -0.59 -63.32
CA GLY A 93 35.68 0.20 -64.36
C GLY A 93 34.78 0.41 -65.57
N LYS A 94 34.72 1.65 -66.07
CA LYS A 94 34.09 1.99 -67.34
C LYS A 94 34.72 1.20 -68.47
N TYR A 95 33.94 0.91 -69.52
CA TYR A 95 34.41 0.17 -70.69
C TYR A 95 35.06 -1.17 -70.33
N ASN A 96 34.55 -1.85 -69.28
CA ASN A 96 35.07 -3.14 -68.83
C ASN A 96 36.56 -3.11 -68.42
N SER A 97 37.07 -1.96 -67.97
CA SER A 97 38.47 -1.77 -67.56
C SER A 97 38.87 -2.48 -66.27
N THR A 98 37.92 -2.88 -65.41
CA THR A 98 38.24 -3.82 -64.31
C THR A 98 38.53 -5.19 -64.93
N PRO A 99 39.74 -5.74 -64.78
CA PRO A 99 40.16 -6.91 -65.55
C PRO A 99 39.47 -8.18 -65.04
N LEU A 100 39.08 -9.06 -65.96
CA LEU A 100 38.52 -10.37 -65.63
C LEU A 100 39.65 -11.32 -65.22
N GLY A 101 39.39 -12.16 -64.22
CA GLY A 101 40.35 -13.15 -63.78
C GLY A 101 40.23 -13.46 -62.30
N THR A 102 41.16 -14.30 -61.84
CA THR A 102 41.34 -14.60 -60.43
C THR A 102 42.65 -13.97 -59.98
N TYR A 103 42.56 -13.20 -58.91
CA TYR A 103 43.67 -12.47 -58.30
C TYR A 103 43.68 -12.70 -56.79
N SER A 104 44.54 -11.97 -56.07
CA SER A 104 44.62 -12.10 -54.62
C SER A 104 44.93 -10.77 -53.96
N VAL A 105 44.36 -10.53 -52.78
CA VAL A 105 44.65 -9.34 -51.99
C VAL A 105 46.16 -9.24 -51.68
N SER A 106 46.80 -8.16 -52.13
CA SER A 106 48.27 -8.02 -52.13
C SER A 106 48.80 -6.90 -51.23
N SER A 107 48.08 -5.78 -51.12
CA SER A 107 48.46 -4.67 -50.26
C SER A 107 47.22 -3.93 -49.74
N LYS A 108 47.36 -3.22 -48.62
CA LYS A 108 46.27 -2.50 -47.96
C LYS A 108 46.78 -1.17 -47.39
N SER A 109 45.98 -0.12 -47.50
CA SER A 109 46.23 1.18 -46.85
C SER A 109 44.94 1.82 -46.37
N THR A 110 44.99 2.55 -45.26
CA THR A 110 43.84 3.33 -44.76
C THR A 110 43.50 4.48 -45.70
N TRP A 111 44.49 5.01 -46.43
CA TRP A 111 44.33 5.97 -47.51
C TRP A 111 45.26 5.66 -48.68
N GLY A 112 44.73 5.69 -49.90
CA GLY A 112 45.53 5.49 -51.11
C GLY A 112 45.24 6.56 -52.16
N TYR A 113 46.27 7.00 -52.86
CA TYR A 113 46.11 7.86 -54.03
C TYR A 113 45.49 7.06 -55.18
N LEU A 114 44.56 7.70 -55.88
CA LEU A 114 43.85 7.15 -57.02
C LEU A 114 44.15 8.00 -58.26
N TYR A 115 43.92 7.41 -59.43
CA TYR A 115 44.05 8.12 -60.70
C TYR A 115 43.18 9.39 -60.74
N GLY A 116 43.74 10.49 -61.26
CA GLY A 116 43.06 11.79 -61.36
C GLY A 116 43.22 12.71 -60.15
N GLY A 117 44.25 12.50 -59.32
CA GLY A 117 44.60 13.40 -58.21
C GLY A 117 43.63 13.32 -57.02
N VAL A 118 42.87 12.23 -56.91
CA VAL A 118 41.93 11.98 -55.82
C VAL A 118 42.45 10.85 -54.93
N SER A 119 41.81 10.61 -53.80
CA SER A 119 42.20 9.54 -52.86
C SER A 119 41.00 8.72 -52.42
N GLY A 120 41.22 7.49 -51.97
CA GLY A 120 40.18 6.63 -51.40
C GLY A 120 40.56 6.20 -50.00
N GLN A 121 39.56 6.06 -49.12
CA GLN A 121 39.70 5.38 -47.84
C GLN A 121 39.74 3.86 -48.04
N TYR A 122 40.47 3.17 -47.16
CA TYR A 122 40.54 1.71 -47.06
C TYR A 122 40.83 1.02 -48.40
N THR A 123 41.92 1.44 -49.05
CA THR A 123 42.35 0.84 -50.31
C THR A 123 42.91 -0.57 -50.08
N THR A 124 42.40 -1.56 -50.79
CA THR A 124 42.88 -2.95 -50.80
C THR A 124 43.23 -3.35 -52.22
N GLN A 125 44.51 -3.50 -52.53
CA GLN A 125 44.99 -3.92 -53.84
C GLN A 125 44.75 -5.40 -54.08
N PHE A 126 44.33 -5.76 -55.29
CA PHE A 126 44.19 -7.16 -55.69
C PHE A 126 44.94 -7.52 -56.97
N TYR A 127 45.27 -6.55 -57.83
CA TYR A 127 46.01 -6.81 -59.07
C TYR A 127 46.62 -5.53 -59.63
N GLY A 128 47.92 -5.46 -59.95
CA GLY A 128 48.54 -4.25 -60.54
C GLY A 128 48.11 -2.96 -59.83
N ASP A 129 47.62 -1.96 -60.58
CA ASP A 129 47.09 -0.71 -60.01
C ASP A 129 45.59 -0.78 -59.60
N PHE A 130 44.99 -1.98 -59.61
CA PHE A 130 43.56 -2.21 -59.32
C PHE A 130 43.32 -2.45 -57.82
N LEU A 131 42.43 -1.62 -57.27
CA LEU A 131 42.12 -1.55 -55.84
C LEU A 131 40.61 -1.77 -55.61
N PHE A 132 40.24 -2.39 -54.50
CA PHE A 132 39.02 -2.05 -53.79
C PHE A 132 39.25 -0.76 -53.02
N HIS A 133 38.36 0.21 -53.09
CA HIS A 133 38.49 1.45 -52.32
C HIS A 133 37.14 2.13 -52.10
N SER A 134 37.05 3.02 -51.12
CA SER A 134 35.86 3.84 -50.92
C SER A 134 35.56 4.76 -52.11
N VAL A 135 34.42 5.42 -52.12
CA VAL A 135 34.18 6.56 -53.01
C VAL A 135 35.33 7.59 -52.90
N PRO A 136 35.76 8.22 -54.01
CA PRO A 136 36.89 9.14 -53.99
C PRO A 136 36.66 10.42 -53.18
N TYR A 137 37.76 10.94 -52.67
CA TYR A 137 37.90 12.19 -51.94
C TYR A 137 38.84 13.13 -52.69
N SER A 138 38.46 14.40 -52.79
CA SER A 138 39.23 15.41 -53.52
C SER A 138 40.52 15.83 -52.83
N ARG A 139 40.66 15.58 -51.53
CA ARG A 139 41.89 15.82 -50.75
C ARG A 139 42.28 14.55 -50.00
N HIS A 140 43.57 14.21 -50.06
CA HIS A 140 44.11 13.03 -49.36
C HIS A 140 44.01 13.19 -47.85
N GLY A 141 43.48 12.18 -47.16
CA GLY A 141 43.37 12.17 -45.69
C GLY A 141 42.21 13.00 -45.14
N ASP A 142 41.47 13.71 -45.99
CA ASP A 142 40.37 14.58 -45.58
C ASP A 142 39.01 13.94 -45.88
N LYS A 143 38.43 13.37 -44.82
CA LYS A 143 37.11 12.74 -44.83
C LYS A 143 35.96 13.71 -45.12
N ALA A 144 36.18 15.03 -45.08
CA ALA A 144 35.18 16.04 -45.43
C ALA A 144 35.20 16.43 -46.92
N SER A 145 36.00 15.75 -47.75
CA SER A 145 36.21 16.08 -49.15
C SER A 145 35.60 15.07 -50.14
N LEU A 146 34.60 14.29 -49.70
CA LEU A 146 33.93 13.25 -50.49
C LEU A 146 33.40 13.81 -51.81
N LYS A 147 33.64 13.08 -52.90
CA LYS A 147 33.02 13.37 -54.19
C LYS A 147 31.62 12.75 -54.26
N THR A 148 30.61 13.52 -53.85
CA THR A 148 29.20 13.08 -53.80
C THR A 148 28.70 12.53 -55.13
N ASP A 149 29.01 13.17 -56.26
CA ASP A 149 28.60 12.66 -57.59
C ASP A 149 29.16 11.25 -57.87
N TYR A 150 30.32 10.92 -57.31
CA TYR A 150 30.95 9.63 -57.48
C TYR A 150 30.34 8.56 -56.57
N TYR A 151 29.73 8.96 -55.45
CA TYR A 151 28.94 8.09 -54.57
C TYR A 151 27.64 7.68 -55.26
N ASN A 152 26.96 8.63 -55.89
CA ASN A 152 25.68 8.38 -56.58
C ASN A 152 25.81 7.52 -57.84
N LEU A 153 27.05 7.22 -58.27
CA LEU A 153 27.33 6.29 -59.37
C LEU A 153 27.57 4.84 -58.90
N LEU A 154 27.53 4.57 -57.59
CA LEU A 154 27.58 3.21 -57.05
C LEU A 154 26.43 2.36 -57.63
N GLY A 155 26.75 1.12 -58.02
CA GLY A 155 25.83 0.24 -58.75
C GLY A 155 25.90 0.37 -60.27
N GLN A 156 26.77 1.24 -60.80
CA GLN A 156 27.05 1.44 -62.23
C GLN A 156 28.55 1.33 -62.54
N GLN A 157 28.92 1.04 -63.78
CA GLN A 157 30.32 1.09 -64.21
C GLN A 157 30.80 2.56 -64.29
N ALA A 158 31.62 2.98 -63.33
CA ALA A 158 31.95 4.40 -63.14
C ALA A 158 33.38 4.69 -62.65
N SER A 159 34.21 3.67 -62.42
CA SER A 159 35.62 3.85 -62.06
C SER A 159 36.51 3.86 -63.31
N MET A 160 37.81 4.16 -63.14
CA MET A 160 38.83 4.03 -64.21
C MET A 160 39.51 2.64 -64.22
N GLY A 161 38.92 1.65 -63.54
CA GLY A 161 39.45 0.29 -63.47
C GLY A 161 39.24 -0.37 -62.10
N CYS A 162 39.41 0.38 -61.01
CA CYS A 162 39.23 -0.11 -59.64
C CYS A 162 37.80 -0.52 -59.28
N VAL A 163 37.60 -1.17 -58.14
CA VAL A 163 36.28 -1.48 -57.58
C VAL A 163 35.96 -0.47 -56.47
N ARG A 164 35.09 0.49 -56.78
CA ARG A 164 34.66 1.54 -55.83
C ARG A 164 33.52 1.05 -54.95
N LEU A 165 33.57 1.31 -53.66
CA LEU A 165 32.59 0.89 -52.66
C LEU A 165 32.17 2.07 -51.76
N GLN A 166 31.12 1.89 -50.96
CA GLN A 166 30.87 2.75 -49.80
C GLN A 166 32.00 2.60 -48.78
N VAL A 167 32.26 3.60 -47.93
CA VAL A 167 33.35 3.55 -46.95
C VAL A 167 33.19 2.36 -45.99
N ALA A 168 31.99 2.08 -45.49
CA ALA A 168 31.76 0.91 -44.62
C ALA A 168 32.17 -0.41 -45.27
N ASP A 169 31.85 -0.59 -46.55
CA ASP A 169 32.11 -1.82 -47.29
C ASP A 169 33.59 -1.95 -47.69
N ALA A 170 34.22 -0.86 -48.12
CA ALA A 170 35.67 -0.81 -48.36
C ALA A 170 36.45 -1.13 -47.07
N LYS A 171 36.02 -0.54 -45.95
CA LYS A 171 36.59 -0.82 -44.63
C LYS A 171 36.39 -2.28 -44.24
N TRP A 172 35.22 -2.85 -44.49
CA TRP A 172 34.95 -4.25 -44.17
C TRP A 172 35.91 -5.17 -44.93
N ILE A 173 36.11 -4.97 -46.24
CA ILE A 173 37.11 -5.74 -47.01
C ILE A 173 38.52 -5.52 -46.44
N TYR A 174 38.85 -4.27 -46.09
CA TYR A 174 40.14 -3.93 -45.50
C TYR A 174 40.39 -4.70 -44.19
N ASP A 175 39.43 -4.71 -43.27
CA ASP A 175 39.54 -5.31 -41.93
C ASP A 175 39.46 -6.84 -41.96
N TYR A 176 38.56 -7.43 -42.76
CA TYR A 176 38.19 -8.85 -42.64
C TYR A 176 38.81 -9.77 -43.69
N CYS A 177 39.18 -9.26 -44.88
CA CYS A 177 39.76 -10.09 -45.94
C CYS A 177 41.30 -10.06 -45.87
N PRO A 178 41.98 -11.09 -45.33
CA PRO A 178 43.44 -11.09 -45.16
C PRO A 178 44.21 -11.06 -46.50
N TYR A 179 45.51 -10.78 -46.43
CA TYR A 179 46.40 -10.96 -47.58
C TYR A 179 46.29 -12.38 -48.15
N GLY A 180 46.33 -12.50 -49.47
CA GLY A 180 46.14 -13.77 -50.17
C GLY A 180 44.67 -14.17 -50.38
N THR A 181 43.69 -13.44 -49.83
CA THR A 181 42.26 -13.68 -50.12
C THR A 181 42.02 -13.69 -51.63
N PRO A 182 41.46 -14.76 -52.22
CA PRO A 182 41.17 -14.81 -53.65
C PRO A 182 40.11 -13.78 -54.05
N VAL A 183 40.33 -13.17 -55.21
CA VAL A 183 39.45 -12.17 -55.80
C VAL A 183 39.08 -12.62 -57.21
N HIS A 184 37.83 -13.00 -57.40
CA HIS A 184 37.29 -13.45 -58.69
C HIS A 184 36.51 -12.32 -59.34
N VAL A 185 37.00 -11.80 -60.45
CA VAL A 185 36.28 -10.79 -61.25
C VAL A 185 35.66 -11.49 -62.46
N TYR A 186 34.34 -11.44 -62.53
CA TYR A 186 33.54 -12.18 -63.51
C TYR A 186 32.33 -11.37 -64.00
N GLU A 187 31.62 -11.94 -64.98
CA GLU A 187 30.40 -11.37 -65.54
C GLU A 187 29.28 -12.41 -65.50
N SER A 188 28.14 -12.04 -64.90
CA SER A 188 26.93 -12.85 -64.93
C SER A 188 25.70 -11.94 -64.86
N SER A 189 24.68 -12.24 -65.66
CA SER A 189 23.37 -11.60 -65.56
C SER A 189 22.52 -12.14 -64.41
N ASN A 190 22.90 -13.27 -63.81
CA ASN A 190 22.20 -13.84 -62.67
C ASN A 190 22.33 -12.91 -61.45
N PRO A 191 21.26 -12.77 -60.64
CA PRO A 191 21.33 -12.02 -59.39
C PRO A 191 22.33 -12.69 -58.44
N PRO A 192 23.15 -11.92 -57.69
CA PRO A 192 24.04 -12.47 -56.68
C PRO A 192 23.26 -13.11 -55.53
N ASP A 193 23.87 -14.04 -54.80
CA ASP A 193 23.21 -14.90 -53.81
C ASP A 193 22.48 -14.15 -52.68
N LEU A 194 23.00 -13.00 -52.25
CA LEU A 194 22.36 -12.13 -51.25
C LEU A 194 21.57 -10.96 -51.87
N GLY A 195 21.35 -10.99 -53.18
CA GLY A 195 20.78 -9.90 -53.95
C GLY A 195 21.70 -8.69 -54.08
N LYS A 196 21.26 -7.70 -54.87
CA LYS A 196 21.97 -6.43 -55.06
C LYS A 196 21.54 -5.44 -53.98
N PRO A 197 22.45 -4.95 -53.12
CA PRO A 197 22.12 -3.90 -52.16
C PRO A 197 21.64 -2.63 -52.87
N THR A 198 20.66 -1.94 -52.30
CA THR A 198 20.23 -0.60 -52.76
C THR A 198 21.10 0.48 -52.12
N ILE A 199 21.54 1.46 -52.92
CA ILE A 199 22.09 2.71 -52.35
C ILE A 199 20.97 3.70 -52.04
N PHE A 200 21.21 4.54 -51.03
CA PHE A 200 20.45 5.77 -50.84
C PHE A 200 21.21 6.90 -51.55
N PRO A 201 20.67 7.46 -52.66
CA PRO A 201 21.32 8.56 -53.34
C PRO A 201 21.45 9.78 -52.43
N LEU A 202 22.60 10.45 -52.51
CA LEU A 202 22.86 11.71 -51.83
C LEU A 202 22.27 12.85 -52.66
N THR A 203 21.34 13.60 -52.07
CA THR A 203 20.59 14.67 -52.75
C THR A 203 21.30 16.03 -52.72
N SER A 204 22.38 16.17 -51.96
CA SER A 204 23.20 17.37 -51.85
C SER A 204 24.67 17.00 -51.67
N SER A 205 25.58 17.92 -52.00
CA SER A 205 27.01 17.72 -51.78
C SER A 205 27.30 17.59 -50.29
N VAL A 206 27.66 16.38 -49.86
CA VAL A 206 28.06 16.06 -48.50
C VAL A 206 29.56 15.81 -48.43
N GLY A 207 30.18 16.24 -47.34
CA GLY A 207 31.62 16.14 -47.16
C GLY A 207 32.08 14.74 -46.79
N TRP A 208 31.24 13.97 -46.08
CA TRP A 208 31.55 12.63 -45.57
C TRP A 208 30.70 11.55 -46.25
N ASP A 209 31.19 10.32 -46.28
CA ASP A 209 30.37 9.16 -46.65
C ASP A 209 29.41 8.86 -45.48
N PRO A 210 28.08 8.84 -45.70
CA PRO A 210 27.13 8.60 -44.62
C PRO A 210 27.22 7.18 -44.03
N THR A 211 27.93 6.25 -44.67
CA THR A 211 28.22 4.92 -44.15
C THR A 211 29.53 4.84 -43.36
N ASP A 212 30.40 5.86 -43.41
CA ASP A 212 31.71 5.83 -42.73
C ASP A 212 31.50 5.54 -41.23
N PRO A 213 32.01 4.41 -40.70
CA PRO A 213 31.76 3.99 -39.32
C PRO A 213 32.60 4.76 -38.30
N ASP A 214 33.37 5.76 -38.72
CA ASP A 214 34.09 6.65 -37.82
C ASP A 214 33.10 7.34 -36.85
N PRO A 215 33.31 7.23 -35.52
CA PRO A 215 32.48 7.93 -34.54
C PRO A 215 32.40 9.46 -34.73
N ALA A 216 33.40 10.06 -35.39
CA ALA A 216 33.42 11.48 -35.71
C ALA A 216 32.56 11.84 -36.93
N ASN A 217 31.96 10.88 -37.63
CA ASN A 217 31.10 11.13 -38.78
C ASN A 217 29.95 12.07 -38.39
N PRO A 218 29.92 13.31 -38.93
CA PRO A 218 28.97 14.33 -38.50
C PRO A 218 27.51 13.94 -38.76
N TYR A 219 27.26 12.97 -39.65
CA TYR A 219 25.92 12.52 -40.01
C TYR A 219 25.38 11.44 -39.07
N GLN A 220 26.25 10.71 -38.37
CA GLN A 220 25.83 9.63 -37.47
C GLN A 220 26.01 9.96 -35.98
N ARG A 221 26.90 10.90 -35.63
CA ARG A 221 27.25 11.21 -34.23
C ARG A 221 26.08 11.60 -33.33
N ASN A 222 25.05 12.24 -33.92
CA ASN A 222 23.86 12.69 -33.18
C ASN A 222 22.71 11.67 -33.22
N LEU A 223 22.83 10.60 -34.01
CA LEU A 223 21.82 9.53 -34.03
C LEU A 223 22.13 8.58 -32.87
N THR A 224 21.24 8.45 -31.90
CA THR A 224 21.49 7.65 -30.69
C THR A 224 20.83 6.29 -30.77
N ALA A 225 19.55 6.22 -31.18
CA ALA A 225 18.79 4.97 -31.28
C ALA A 225 17.75 4.99 -32.40
N ILE A 226 17.14 3.84 -32.68
CA ILE A 226 15.88 3.74 -33.43
C ILE A 226 14.82 3.25 -32.45
N ARG A 227 13.67 3.90 -32.41
CA ARG A 227 12.55 3.52 -31.54
C ARG A 227 11.32 3.21 -32.38
N PHE A 228 10.75 2.02 -32.20
CA PHE A 228 9.44 1.71 -32.76
C PHE A 228 8.36 2.50 -32.01
N THR A 229 7.47 3.14 -32.76
CA THR A 229 6.28 3.82 -32.21
C THR A 229 5.03 2.97 -32.36
N THR A 230 5.08 1.90 -33.18
CA THR A 230 4.04 0.87 -33.21
C THR A 230 4.04 0.06 -31.90
N PRO A 231 2.89 -0.10 -31.22
CA PRO A 231 2.79 -0.93 -30.01
C PRO A 231 3.22 -2.38 -30.28
N SER A 232 3.95 -3.00 -29.36
CA SER A 232 4.37 -4.41 -29.45
C SER A 232 3.29 -5.37 -28.94
N GLY A 233 3.46 -6.68 -29.19
CA GLY A 233 2.62 -7.74 -28.60
C GLY A 233 1.45 -8.22 -29.46
N ARG A 234 0.99 -7.42 -30.44
CA ARG A 234 -0.09 -7.81 -31.37
C ARG A 234 0.26 -9.09 -32.13
N VAL A 235 -0.68 -10.02 -32.18
CA VAL A 235 -0.62 -11.23 -33.00
C VAL A 235 -1.39 -10.99 -34.29
N LEU A 236 -0.79 -11.28 -35.44
CA LEU A 236 -1.43 -11.17 -36.76
C LEU A 236 -2.03 -12.50 -37.20
N THR A 237 -3.09 -12.43 -37.98
CA THR A 237 -3.64 -13.59 -38.72
C THR A 237 -3.02 -13.65 -40.12
N SER A 238 -3.00 -14.83 -40.74
CA SER A 238 -2.39 -15.00 -42.07
C SER A 238 -3.04 -14.06 -43.10
N GLY A 239 -2.21 -13.31 -43.84
CA GLY A 239 -2.66 -12.29 -44.80
C GLY A 239 -2.91 -10.89 -44.19
N GLU A 240 -2.94 -10.75 -42.86
CA GLU A 240 -3.08 -9.46 -42.20
C GLU A 240 -1.83 -8.60 -42.38
N GLN A 241 -2.01 -7.28 -42.49
CA GLN A 241 -0.93 -6.33 -42.65
C GLN A 241 -0.79 -5.42 -41.44
N LEU A 242 0.44 -5.05 -41.10
CA LEU A 242 0.77 -4.12 -40.03
C LEU A 242 1.79 -3.10 -40.53
N GLN A 243 1.43 -1.83 -40.51
CA GLN A 243 2.39 -0.76 -40.76
C GLN A 243 3.25 -0.55 -39.53
N LEU A 244 4.55 -0.81 -39.66
CA LEU A 244 5.51 -0.42 -38.64
C LEU A 244 5.86 1.06 -38.80
N SER A 245 5.84 1.76 -37.69
CA SER A 245 6.25 3.15 -37.56
C SER A 245 7.41 3.21 -36.57
N SER A 246 8.39 4.05 -36.88
CA SER A 246 9.61 4.22 -36.09
C SER A 246 10.07 5.66 -36.15
N GLU A 247 10.75 6.09 -35.10
CA GLU A 247 11.47 7.36 -35.04
C GLU A 247 12.97 7.14 -34.86
N LEU A 248 13.75 8.03 -35.48
CA LEU A 248 15.18 8.13 -35.22
C LEU A 248 15.37 8.99 -33.98
N VAL A 249 15.91 8.41 -32.91
CA VAL A 249 16.21 9.13 -31.67
C VAL A 249 17.53 9.86 -31.87
N THR A 250 17.54 11.17 -31.67
CA THR A 250 18.73 12.00 -31.86
C THR A 250 19.05 12.86 -30.64
N SER A 251 20.33 13.11 -30.39
CA SER A 251 20.81 14.07 -29.38
C SER A 251 20.93 15.51 -29.92
N GLY A 252 20.57 15.72 -31.19
CA GLY A 252 20.63 17.00 -31.89
C GLY A 252 20.22 16.87 -33.36
N PRO A 253 20.37 17.93 -34.17
CA PRO A 253 20.08 17.87 -35.60
C PRO A 253 20.94 16.81 -36.30
N ILE A 254 20.31 16.06 -37.20
CA ILE A 254 20.98 15.10 -38.10
C ILE A 254 20.78 15.55 -39.55
N HIS A 255 21.77 15.27 -40.39
CA HIS A 255 21.71 15.58 -41.82
C HIS A 255 20.76 14.62 -42.54
N ASP A 256 20.12 15.08 -43.63
CA ASP A 256 19.12 14.29 -44.35
C ASP A 256 19.65 12.97 -44.91
N CYS A 257 20.95 12.92 -45.26
CA CYS A 257 21.60 11.69 -45.72
C CYS A 257 21.65 10.57 -44.68
N ALA A 258 21.46 10.87 -43.39
CA ALA A 258 21.45 9.87 -42.31
C ALA A 258 20.05 9.33 -41.98
N ARG A 259 18.99 9.92 -42.56
CA ARG A 259 17.59 9.58 -42.29
C ARG A 259 17.07 8.32 -42.98
N PRO A 260 17.57 7.92 -44.17
CA PRO A 260 17.09 6.71 -44.81
C PRO A 260 17.37 5.45 -43.98
N VAL A 261 16.43 4.52 -44.03
CA VAL A 261 16.48 3.23 -43.34
C VAL A 261 16.11 2.11 -44.31
N ARG A 262 16.59 0.91 -44.02
CA ARG A 262 16.16 -0.32 -44.70
C ARG A 262 15.53 -1.28 -43.71
N TRP A 263 14.69 -2.16 -44.23
CA TRP A 263 13.95 -3.14 -43.47
C TRP A 263 14.33 -4.55 -43.90
N GLU A 264 14.51 -5.45 -42.94
CA GLU A 264 14.86 -6.84 -43.16
C GLU A 264 13.98 -7.75 -42.31
N SER A 265 13.60 -8.92 -42.83
CA SER A 265 12.90 -9.95 -42.07
C SER A 265 13.83 -11.13 -41.82
N SER A 266 13.85 -11.61 -40.58
CA SER A 266 14.56 -12.83 -40.19
C SER A 266 13.93 -14.11 -40.77
N ASN A 267 12.64 -14.11 -41.10
CA ASN A 267 11.93 -15.23 -41.70
C ASN A 267 10.77 -14.76 -42.58
N THR A 268 11.03 -14.70 -43.89
CA THR A 268 10.07 -14.23 -44.90
C THR A 268 8.88 -15.16 -45.11
N ALA A 269 8.94 -16.43 -44.67
CA ALA A 269 7.79 -17.33 -44.70
C ALA A 269 6.75 -16.96 -43.61
N VAL A 270 7.20 -16.38 -42.49
CA VAL A 270 6.33 -15.93 -41.39
C VAL A 270 5.88 -14.49 -41.57
N ALA A 271 6.79 -13.58 -41.95
CA ALA A 271 6.45 -12.18 -42.20
C ALA A 271 7.37 -11.55 -43.24
N THR A 272 6.80 -10.88 -44.24
CA THR A 272 7.54 -10.03 -45.18
C THR A 272 7.39 -8.56 -44.80
N VAL A 273 8.36 -7.72 -45.18
CA VAL A 273 8.34 -6.27 -44.91
C VAL A 273 8.72 -5.50 -46.17
N SER A 274 7.97 -4.43 -46.47
CA SER A 274 8.27 -3.54 -47.60
C SER A 274 9.34 -2.51 -47.24
N SER A 275 9.87 -1.79 -48.23
CA SER A 275 10.79 -0.66 -48.01
C SER A 275 10.18 0.48 -47.19
N ALA A 276 8.85 0.55 -47.12
CA ALA A 276 8.11 1.52 -46.31
C ALA A 276 7.76 1.00 -44.91
N GLY A 277 8.19 -0.21 -44.52
CA GLY A 277 7.88 -0.80 -43.21
C GLY A 277 6.51 -1.47 -43.11
N LEU A 278 5.81 -1.70 -44.23
CA LEU A 278 4.55 -2.45 -44.25
C LEU A 278 4.84 -3.94 -44.13
N VAL A 279 4.43 -4.55 -43.03
CA VAL A 279 4.57 -5.99 -42.78
C VAL A 279 3.34 -6.73 -43.30
N THR A 280 3.54 -7.87 -43.97
CA THR A 280 2.47 -8.81 -44.34
C THR A 280 2.69 -10.17 -43.68
N ALA A 281 1.70 -10.64 -42.92
CA ALA A 281 1.75 -11.91 -42.20
C ALA A 281 1.57 -13.12 -43.13
N GLY A 282 2.40 -14.15 -42.94
CA GLY A 282 2.41 -15.39 -43.70
C GLY A 282 2.02 -16.60 -42.86
N ALA A 283 2.95 -17.53 -42.67
CA ALA A 283 2.78 -18.76 -41.91
C ALA A 283 2.83 -18.52 -40.38
N ASN A 284 2.21 -19.43 -39.61
CA ASN A 284 2.25 -19.39 -38.15
C ASN A 284 3.70 -19.46 -37.65
N GLY A 285 4.03 -18.59 -36.70
CA GLY A 285 5.38 -18.50 -36.14
C GLY A 285 5.71 -17.10 -35.65
N ALA A 286 6.99 -16.86 -35.37
CA ALA A 286 7.51 -15.54 -35.04
C ALA A 286 8.63 -15.16 -36.01
N ALA A 287 8.69 -13.87 -36.36
CA ALA A 287 9.75 -13.29 -37.17
C ALA A 287 10.11 -11.91 -36.63
N ASP A 288 11.40 -11.66 -36.45
CA ASP A 288 11.92 -10.33 -36.16
C ASP A 288 12.06 -9.53 -37.44
N ILE A 289 11.46 -8.33 -37.44
CA ILE A 289 11.60 -7.30 -38.45
C ILE A 289 12.61 -6.27 -37.97
N LYS A 290 13.74 -6.19 -38.66
CA LYS A 290 14.84 -5.31 -38.33
C LYS A 290 14.79 -4.05 -39.18
N ILE A 291 14.96 -2.90 -38.54
CA ILE A 291 15.18 -1.60 -39.19
C ILE A 291 16.64 -1.20 -39.01
N ILE A 292 17.29 -0.77 -40.09
CA ILE A 292 18.73 -0.45 -40.09
C ILE A 292 18.97 0.89 -40.78
N THR A 293 19.67 1.82 -40.12
CA THR A 293 20.07 3.10 -40.73
C THR A 293 21.24 2.91 -41.69
N ILE A 294 21.49 3.92 -42.55
CA ILE A 294 22.66 3.94 -43.43
C ILE A 294 24.00 3.82 -42.69
N GLY A 295 24.03 4.26 -41.43
CA GLY A 295 25.20 4.17 -40.55
C GLY A 295 25.32 2.87 -39.76
N GLY A 296 24.43 1.90 -39.98
CA GLY A 296 24.49 0.59 -39.35
C GLY A 296 23.91 0.51 -37.94
N LYS A 297 23.17 1.53 -37.47
CA LYS A 297 22.36 1.39 -36.25
C LYS A 297 21.12 0.57 -36.55
N GLU A 298 20.77 -0.34 -35.64
CA GLU A 298 19.69 -1.30 -35.84
C GLU A 298 18.69 -1.29 -34.66
N ALA A 299 17.43 -1.63 -34.94
CA ALA A 299 16.44 -2.03 -33.95
C ALA A 299 15.58 -3.17 -34.53
N SER A 300 14.99 -4.00 -33.66
CA SER A 300 14.17 -5.14 -34.08
C SER A 300 12.77 -5.07 -33.47
N TYR A 301 11.78 -5.56 -34.21
CA TYR A 301 10.39 -5.68 -33.80
C TYR A 301 9.89 -7.10 -34.10
N THR A 302 9.46 -7.83 -33.08
CA THR A 302 8.98 -9.21 -33.24
C THR A 302 7.53 -9.25 -33.70
N ILE A 303 7.29 -9.84 -34.86
CA ILE A 303 5.96 -10.15 -35.40
C ILE A 303 5.61 -11.59 -35.01
N ARG A 304 4.39 -11.79 -34.50
CA ARG A 304 3.82 -13.10 -34.20
C ARG A 304 2.62 -13.34 -35.10
N VAL A 305 2.57 -14.50 -35.74
CA VAL A 305 1.45 -14.93 -36.59
C VAL A 305 0.82 -16.19 -36.00
N GLY A 306 -0.49 -16.18 -35.78
CA GLY A 306 -1.21 -17.37 -35.31
C GLY A 306 -2.50 -17.07 -34.56
N LYS A 307 -2.83 -17.92 -33.58
CA LYS A 307 -4.10 -17.86 -32.83
C LYS A 307 -4.07 -16.74 -31.79
N ARG A 308 -5.14 -15.97 -31.75
CA ARG A 308 -5.41 -14.96 -30.72
C ARG A 308 -6.14 -15.58 -29.52
N VAL A 309 -6.02 -14.93 -28.36
CA VAL A 309 -6.78 -15.17 -27.14
C VAL A 309 -8.27 -14.93 -27.43
N SER A 310 -9.10 -15.86 -26.98
CA SER A 310 -10.56 -15.80 -27.06
C SER A 310 -11.23 -15.57 -25.70
N SER A 311 -10.59 -15.94 -24.60
CA SER A 311 -11.07 -15.64 -23.24
C SER A 311 -9.92 -15.55 -22.23
N LEU A 312 -10.12 -14.78 -21.17
CA LEU A 312 -9.24 -14.71 -20.01
C LEU A 312 -10.02 -15.19 -18.77
N ASN A 313 -9.43 -16.07 -17.98
CA ASN A 313 -10.02 -16.60 -16.76
C ASN A 313 -9.28 -16.07 -15.53
N ILE A 314 -10.05 -15.63 -14.53
CA ILE A 314 -9.57 -15.12 -13.24
C ILE A 314 -10.34 -15.83 -12.13
N GLU A 315 -9.63 -16.41 -11.15
CA GLU A 315 -10.23 -17.11 -10.01
C GLU A 315 -10.56 -16.17 -8.85
N GLY A 316 -11.62 -16.49 -8.09
CA GLY A 316 -11.90 -16.02 -6.71
C GLY A 316 -12.02 -14.51 -6.44
N PRO A 317 -12.87 -14.04 -5.50
CA PRO A 317 -12.76 -12.66 -5.03
C PRO A 317 -11.37 -12.43 -4.40
N ILE A 318 -10.80 -11.24 -4.56
CA ILE A 318 -9.51 -10.88 -3.94
C ILE A 318 -9.82 -9.97 -2.75
N THR A 319 -9.46 -10.41 -1.56
CA THR A 319 -9.62 -9.65 -0.31
C THR A 319 -8.25 -9.50 0.33
N LEU A 320 -7.85 -8.28 0.65
CA LEU A 320 -6.48 -7.93 1.03
C LEU A 320 -6.46 -6.94 2.20
N LEU A 321 -5.52 -7.13 3.12
CA LEU A 321 -5.27 -6.13 4.17
C LEU A 321 -4.70 -4.86 3.53
N ASN A 322 -5.03 -3.69 4.08
CA ASN A 322 -4.39 -2.43 3.69
C ASN A 322 -2.86 -2.55 3.80
N GLY A 323 -2.13 -2.15 2.75
CA GLY A 323 -0.67 -2.27 2.68
C GLY A 323 -0.14 -3.66 2.25
N ALA A 324 -0.96 -4.70 2.21
CA ALA A 324 -0.53 -6.01 1.72
C ALA A 324 -0.48 -6.09 0.18
N GLN A 325 0.16 -7.15 -0.33
CA GLN A 325 0.32 -7.42 -1.75
C GLN A 325 -0.15 -8.83 -2.10
N THR A 326 -0.66 -9.00 -3.30
CA THR A 326 -0.95 -10.32 -3.90
C THR A 326 -0.74 -10.28 -5.41
N VAL A 327 -0.78 -11.42 -6.09
CA VAL A 327 -0.69 -11.51 -7.55
C VAL A 327 -2.02 -11.99 -8.10
N MET A 328 -2.49 -11.33 -9.17
CA MET A 328 -3.67 -11.75 -9.91
C MET A 328 -3.29 -12.76 -10.99
N GLU A 329 -3.59 -14.02 -10.73
CA GLU A 329 -3.38 -15.10 -11.70
C GLU A 329 -4.43 -15.02 -12.82
N VAL A 330 -3.95 -14.92 -14.06
CA VAL A 330 -4.80 -14.89 -15.26
C VAL A 330 -4.36 -15.96 -16.22
N SER A 331 -5.30 -16.79 -16.67
CA SER A 331 -5.06 -17.80 -17.71
C SER A 331 -5.80 -17.45 -19.00
N ALA A 332 -5.10 -17.53 -20.13
CA ALA A 332 -5.65 -17.25 -21.45
C ALA A 332 -6.07 -18.54 -22.17
N LEU A 333 -7.22 -18.50 -22.84
CA LEU A 333 -7.66 -19.54 -23.76
C LEU A 333 -7.72 -19.01 -25.21
N PRO A 334 -7.42 -19.85 -26.21
CA PRO A 334 -6.94 -21.22 -26.06
C PRO A 334 -5.51 -21.25 -25.48
N SER A 335 -5.13 -22.33 -24.79
CA SER A 335 -3.82 -22.44 -24.12
C SER A 335 -2.63 -22.42 -25.08
N ASP A 336 -2.87 -22.59 -26.38
CA ASP A 336 -1.89 -22.51 -27.47
C ASP A 336 -1.94 -21.17 -28.24
N ALA A 337 -2.52 -20.12 -27.65
CA ALA A 337 -2.48 -18.77 -28.22
C ALA A 337 -1.03 -18.29 -28.42
N SER A 338 -0.77 -17.61 -29.55
CA SER A 338 0.59 -17.20 -29.94
C SER A 338 1.19 -16.13 -29.01
N ASN A 339 0.34 -15.45 -28.23
CA ASN A 339 0.73 -14.55 -27.15
C ASN A 339 -0.36 -14.55 -26.05
N PRO A 340 -0.21 -15.33 -24.97
CA PRO A 340 -1.21 -15.44 -23.92
C PRO A 340 -1.13 -14.34 -22.84
N ALA A 341 -0.24 -13.35 -22.99
CA ALA A 341 -0.01 -12.34 -21.97
C ALA A 341 -1.20 -11.35 -21.83
N ALA A 342 -1.35 -10.80 -20.63
CA ALA A 342 -2.33 -9.78 -20.30
C ALA A 342 -1.65 -8.54 -19.68
N SER A 343 -2.27 -7.37 -19.88
CA SER A 343 -1.96 -6.12 -19.19
C SER A 343 -3.04 -5.77 -18.19
N TYR A 344 -2.69 -5.05 -17.13
CA TYR A 344 -3.57 -4.80 -15.99
C TYR A 344 -3.82 -3.31 -15.75
N THR A 345 -5.03 -2.96 -15.30
CA THR A 345 -5.39 -1.61 -14.84
C THR A 345 -6.28 -1.68 -13.60
N SER A 346 -6.26 -0.63 -12.78
CA SER A 346 -7.16 -0.46 -11.63
C SER A 346 -8.15 0.67 -11.89
N SER A 347 -9.42 0.48 -11.52
CA SER A 347 -10.45 1.53 -11.62
C SER A 347 -10.27 2.64 -10.58
N ASP A 348 -9.60 2.36 -9.46
CA ASP A 348 -9.33 3.31 -8.39
C ASP A 348 -7.96 3.03 -7.77
N LEU A 349 -6.99 3.88 -8.13
CA LEU A 349 -5.60 3.80 -7.66
C LEU A 349 -5.43 4.26 -6.20
N ALA A 350 -6.41 4.96 -5.63
CA ALA A 350 -6.40 5.30 -4.21
C ALA A 350 -6.74 4.08 -3.35
N VAL A 351 -7.50 3.12 -3.88
CA VAL A 351 -7.85 1.87 -3.19
C VAL A 351 -6.80 0.78 -3.44
N ALA A 352 -6.47 0.47 -4.70
CA ALA A 352 -5.42 -0.49 -5.01
C ALA A 352 -4.70 -0.17 -6.32
N THR A 353 -3.39 -0.44 -6.36
CA THR A 353 -2.58 -0.36 -7.59
C THR A 353 -2.25 -1.75 -8.12
N VAL A 354 -1.89 -1.84 -9.41
CA VAL A 354 -1.50 -3.10 -10.05
C VAL A 354 -0.29 -2.87 -10.97
N THR A 355 0.70 -3.76 -10.92
CA THR A 355 1.89 -3.70 -11.78
C THR A 355 1.64 -4.34 -13.15
N PRO A 356 2.52 -4.13 -14.16
CA PRO A 356 2.42 -4.83 -15.45
C PRO A 356 2.44 -6.35 -15.35
N GLU A 357 3.05 -6.91 -14.30
CA GLU A 357 3.11 -8.35 -14.02
C GLU A 357 1.87 -8.87 -13.29
N GLY A 358 0.90 -8.00 -12.94
CA GLY A 358 -0.33 -8.37 -12.25
C GLY A 358 -0.22 -8.39 -10.72
N GLN A 359 0.84 -7.82 -10.14
CA GLN A 359 0.96 -7.68 -8.69
C GLN A 359 0.07 -6.54 -8.20
N ILE A 360 -0.89 -6.86 -7.32
CA ILE A 360 -1.82 -5.92 -6.71
C ILE A 360 -1.28 -5.48 -5.35
N GLN A 361 -1.32 -4.18 -5.07
CA GLN A 361 -0.99 -3.57 -3.79
C GLN A 361 -2.22 -2.85 -3.24
N GLY A 362 -2.65 -3.20 -2.02
CA GLY A 362 -3.67 -2.45 -1.29
C GLY A 362 -3.12 -1.11 -0.82
N VAL A 363 -3.80 -0.01 -1.15
CA VAL A 363 -3.35 1.36 -0.84
C VAL A 363 -4.22 1.98 0.26
N SER A 364 -5.54 1.81 0.16
CA SER A 364 -6.46 2.25 1.20
C SER A 364 -7.72 1.38 1.21
N PRO A 365 -8.46 1.34 2.32
CA PRO A 365 -9.66 0.52 2.44
C PRO A 365 -10.74 0.95 1.45
N GLY A 366 -11.38 -0.02 0.83
CA GLY A 366 -12.38 0.22 -0.19
C GLY A 366 -12.49 -0.95 -1.16
N ILE A 367 -13.33 -0.78 -2.17
CA ILE A 367 -13.56 -1.77 -3.21
C ILE A 367 -13.18 -1.15 -4.55
N THR A 368 -12.31 -1.81 -5.30
CA THR A 368 -11.91 -1.41 -6.64
C THR A 368 -11.97 -2.59 -7.60
N THR A 369 -11.90 -2.33 -8.90
CA THR A 369 -11.90 -3.36 -9.94
C THR A 369 -10.57 -3.35 -10.69
N ILE A 370 -9.92 -4.51 -10.75
CA ILE A 370 -8.75 -4.73 -11.60
C ILE A 370 -9.21 -5.36 -12.91
N THR A 371 -8.78 -4.78 -14.04
CA THR A 371 -9.09 -5.28 -15.39
C THR A 371 -7.83 -5.87 -16.03
N ALA A 372 -7.87 -7.14 -16.41
CA ALA A 372 -6.88 -7.78 -17.27
C ALA A 372 -7.32 -7.69 -18.73
N THR A 373 -6.42 -7.32 -19.64
CA THR A 373 -6.67 -7.19 -21.09
C THR A 373 -5.62 -7.95 -21.87
N ALA A 374 -6.03 -8.79 -22.82
CA ALA A 374 -5.12 -9.56 -23.66
C ALA A 374 -4.30 -8.61 -24.57
N VAL A 375 -2.98 -8.78 -24.59
CA VAL A 375 -2.07 -7.87 -25.32
C VAL A 375 -1.87 -8.23 -26.79
N ASP A 376 -2.49 -9.32 -27.24
CA ASP A 376 -2.37 -9.86 -28.60
C ASP A 376 -3.22 -9.15 -29.66
N GLY A 377 -3.98 -8.13 -29.23
CA GLY A 377 -4.88 -7.35 -30.09
C GLY A 377 -6.25 -7.97 -30.29
N SER A 378 -6.61 -9.03 -29.55
CA SER A 378 -7.97 -9.58 -29.53
C SER A 378 -9.00 -8.64 -28.89
N GLY A 379 -8.55 -7.77 -27.97
CA GLY A 379 -9.43 -6.90 -27.18
C GLY A 379 -10.20 -7.63 -26.07
N VAL A 380 -9.87 -8.91 -25.81
CA VAL A 380 -10.48 -9.70 -24.74
C VAL A 380 -10.08 -9.12 -23.39
N THR A 381 -11.06 -8.91 -22.52
CA THR A 381 -10.86 -8.45 -21.15
C THR A 381 -11.50 -9.39 -20.15
N ALA A 382 -11.00 -9.37 -18.92
CA ALA A 382 -11.64 -9.97 -17.76
C ALA A 382 -11.41 -9.06 -16.55
N GLN A 383 -12.36 -9.01 -15.63
CA GLN A 383 -12.34 -8.09 -14.50
C GLN A 383 -12.48 -8.83 -13.17
N ARG A 384 -11.94 -8.22 -12.11
CA ARG A 384 -12.09 -8.73 -10.76
C ARG A 384 -12.22 -7.62 -9.73
N THR A 385 -13.13 -7.81 -8.80
CA THR A 385 -13.27 -6.95 -7.61
C THR A 385 -12.17 -7.29 -6.60
N VAL A 386 -11.51 -6.25 -6.11
CA VAL A 386 -10.52 -6.28 -5.04
C VAL A 386 -11.07 -5.46 -3.88
N GLU A 387 -11.21 -6.11 -2.73
CA GLU A 387 -11.62 -5.47 -1.48
C GLU A 387 -10.41 -5.31 -0.56
N ILE A 388 -10.16 -4.07 -0.15
CA ILE A 388 -9.12 -3.71 0.83
C ILE A 388 -9.79 -3.43 2.17
N PHE A 389 -9.39 -4.15 3.22
CA PHE A 389 -9.93 -4.00 4.57
C PHE A 389 -8.87 -3.50 5.56
N ASN A 390 -9.33 -2.90 6.67
CA ASN A 390 -8.45 -2.31 7.68
C ASN A 390 -8.02 -3.33 8.73
N TYR A 391 -8.95 -4.18 9.15
CA TYR A 391 -8.75 -5.07 10.30
C TYR A 391 -9.28 -6.47 10.02
N LEU A 392 -8.53 -7.46 10.46
CA LEU A 392 -9.05 -8.82 10.62
C LEU A 392 -9.46 -8.99 12.08
N VAL A 393 -10.69 -9.46 12.33
CA VAL A 393 -11.12 -9.89 13.66
C VAL A 393 -11.11 -11.40 13.67
N GLU A 394 -10.30 -11.99 14.53
CA GLU A 394 -10.32 -13.42 14.81
C GLU A 394 -11.02 -13.68 16.13
N PHE A 395 -11.98 -14.60 16.11
CA PHE A 395 -12.62 -15.12 17.30
C PHE A 395 -11.89 -16.40 17.72
N ARG A 396 -11.49 -16.47 18.98
CA ARG A 396 -10.77 -17.60 19.56
C ARG A 396 -11.42 -18.07 20.84
N ASP A 397 -11.38 -19.37 21.12
CA ASP A 397 -11.87 -19.90 22.39
C ASP A 397 -10.86 -19.61 23.52
N TRP A 398 -11.21 -19.93 24.77
CA TRP A 398 -10.38 -19.67 25.95
C TRP A 398 -8.98 -20.30 25.91
N ASP A 399 -8.81 -21.39 25.14
CA ASP A 399 -7.55 -22.08 24.93
C ASP A 399 -6.74 -21.52 23.73
N GLY A 400 -7.28 -20.50 23.06
CA GLY A 400 -6.71 -19.87 21.88
C GLY A 400 -7.06 -20.54 20.55
N SER A 401 -7.87 -21.60 20.55
CA SER A 401 -8.33 -22.27 19.33
C SER A 401 -9.19 -21.32 18.48
N PHE A 402 -9.04 -21.39 17.16
CA PHE A 402 -9.78 -20.53 16.23
C PHE A 402 -11.25 -20.95 16.14
N ILE A 403 -12.15 -19.98 16.23
CA ILE A 403 -13.60 -20.18 16.09
C ILE A 403 -14.07 -19.66 14.73
N ASP A 404 -13.83 -18.37 14.44
CA ASP A 404 -14.27 -17.69 13.22
C ASP A 404 -13.43 -16.44 12.95
N SER A 405 -13.58 -15.83 11.78
CA SER A 405 -12.97 -14.53 11.48
C SER A 405 -13.88 -13.64 10.65
N GLN A 406 -13.75 -12.33 10.87
CA GLN A 406 -14.45 -11.32 10.10
C GLN A 406 -13.47 -10.24 9.62
N SER A 407 -13.50 -9.93 8.32
CA SER A 407 -12.82 -8.74 7.79
C SER A 407 -13.68 -7.51 8.03
N LEU A 408 -13.08 -6.45 8.57
CA LEU A 408 -13.75 -5.18 8.81
C LEU A 408 -13.17 -4.07 7.93
N SER A 409 -14.08 -3.46 7.18
CA SER A 409 -13.87 -2.17 6.54
C SER A 409 -14.09 -1.03 7.55
N ARG A 410 -13.72 0.19 7.15
CA ARG A 410 -13.81 1.42 7.94
C ARG A 410 -15.25 1.61 8.50
N GLY A 411 -15.40 1.61 9.84
CA GLY A 411 -16.70 1.80 10.53
C GLY A 411 -17.61 0.56 10.59
N GLY A 412 -17.13 -0.60 10.15
CA GLY A 412 -17.88 -1.86 10.20
C GLY A 412 -18.16 -2.32 11.65
N SER A 413 -19.32 -2.94 11.85
CA SER A 413 -19.67 -3.59 13.11
C SER A 413 -19.24 -5.06 13.10
N VAL A 414 -18.76 -5.53 14.24
CA VAL A 414 -18.43 -6.94 14.45
C VAL A 414 -19.70 -7.73 14.70
N SER A 415 -19.92 -8.78 13.93
CA SER A 415 -20.92 -9.79 14.24
C SER A 415 -20.24 -10.87 15.07
N TYR A 416 -20.62 -11.01 16.34
CA TYR A 416 -20.02 -12.00 17.22
C TYR A 416 -20.65 -13.38 16.96
N PRO A 417 -19.86 -14.46 16.93
CA PRO A 417 -20.37 -15.82 16.91
C PRO A 417 -21.34 -16.06 18.09
N GLN A 418 -22.28 -16.99 17.92
CA GLN A 418 -23.12 -17.43 19.03
C GLN A 418 -22.25 -17.88 20.22
N TYR A 419 -22.75 -17.63 21.44
CA TYR A 419 -22.05 -17.86 22.72
C TYR A 419 -21.31 -19.21 22.72
N PRO A 420 -19.97 -19.22 22.60
CA PRO A 420 -19.22 -20.46 22.52
C PRO A 420 -19.44 -21.25 23.81
N GLN A 421 -19.59 -22.57 23.66
CA GLN A 421 -19.83 -23.48 24.78
C GLN A 421 -18.51 -24.13 25.17
N ARG A 422 -18.23 -24.16 26.46
CA ARG A 422 -17.10 -24.89 27.04
C ARG A 422 -17.63 -26.06 27.84
N ASP A 423 -17.10 -27.25 27.59
CA ASP A 423 -17.44 -28.45 28.35
C ASP A 423 -17.08 -28.28 29.85
N ASN A 424 -17.95 -28.81 30.71
CA ASN A 424 -17.69 -28.88 32.15
C ASN A 424 -16.50 -29.81 32.42
N ASP A 425 -15.73 -29.52 33.48
CA ASP A 425 -14.74 -30.45 34.01
C ASP A 425 -15.26 -31.16 35.27
N GLU A 426 -14.43 -32.00 35.89
CA GLU A 426 -14.80 -32.77 37.09
C GLU A 426 -15.14 -31.89 38.31
N LEU A 427 -14.74 -30.62 38.32
CA LEU A 427 -14.85 -29.71 39.46
C LEU A 427 -15.76 -28.51 39.17
N ASN A 428 -15.97 -28.11 37.92
CA ASN A 428 -16.63 -26.87 37.55
C ASN A 428 -17.48 -26.98 36.29
N SER A 429 -18.60 -26.28 36.27
CA SER A 429 -19.28 -25.88 35.04
C SER A 429 -18.81 -24.52 34.56
N TYR A 430 -18.76 -24.33 33.25
CA TYR A 430 -18.26 -23.09 32.64
C TYR A 430 -19.36 -22.37 31.87
N LEU A 431 -19.66 -21.13 32.29
CA LEU A 431 -20.60 -20.27 31.58
C LEU A 431 -19.85 -19.17 30.85
N PHE A 432 -20.04 -19.07 29.53
CA PHE A 432 -19.50 -17.98 28.73
C PHE A 432 -19.92 -16.64 29.33
N GLN A 433 -18.95 -15.74 29.49
CA GLN A 433 -19.17 -14.41 30.02
C GLN A 433 -19.11 -13.37 28.90
N TYR A 434 -17.99 -13.33 28.19
CA TYR A 434 -17.72 -12.31 27.17
C TYR A 434 -16.51 -12.65 26.29
N TRP A 435 -16.30 -11.82 25.26
CA TRP A 435 -15.12 -11.83 24.41
C TRP A 435 -14.09 -10.81 24.90
N ASN A 436 -12.95 -11.27 25.41
CA ASN A 436 -11.81 -10.42 25.73
C ASN A 436 -11.07 -10.03 24.46
N LYS A 437 -10.86 -8.75 24.21
CA LYS A 437 -10.26 -8.26 22.95
C LYS A 437 -8.82 -7.81 23.18
N SER A 438 -7.95 -8.20 22.27
CA SER A 438 -6.60 -7.64 22.15
C SER A 438 -6.38 -7.16 20.74
N PHE A 439 -5.59 -6.09 20.60
CA PHE A 439 -5.25 -5.53 19.31
C PHE A 439 -3.75 -5.69 19.04
N ASP A 440 -3.42 -6.31 17.91
CA ASP A 440 -2.08 -6.30 17.34
C ASP A 440 -2.00 -5.19 16.30
N TRP A 441 -1.32 -4.10 16.68
CA TRP A 441 -1.17 -2.90 15.88
C TRP A 441 -0.34 -3.10 14.62
N ASP A 442 0.63 -4.01 14.66
CA ASP A 442 1.54 -4.23 13.55
C ASP A 442 0.88 -5.09 12.47
N ASN A 443 0.01 -6.01 12.89
CA ASN A 443 -0.68 -6.94 11.99
C ASN A 443 -2.13 -6.54 11.69
N HIS A 444 -2.60 -5.43 12.25
CA HIS A 444 -3.98 -4.95 12.12
C HIS A 444 -5.00 -6.06 12.47
N LEU A 445 -4.68 -6.83 13.51
CA LEU A 445 -5.42 -8.00 13.93
C LEU A 445 -6.09 -7.72 15.29
N VAL A 446 -7.41 -7.82 15.31
CA VAL A 446 -8.18 -7.92 16.55
C VAL A 446 -8.31 -9.40 16.88
N THR A 447 -7.92 -9.79 18.09
CA THR A 447 -8.25 -11.12 18.61
C THR A 447 -9.30 -10.98 19.70
N ALA A 448 -10.47 -11.57 19.49
CA ALA A 448 -11.54 -11.71 20.47
C ALA A 448 -11.48 -13.12 21.06
N THR A 449 -11.06 -13.26 22.32
CA THR A 449 -10.91 -14.54 23.03
C THR A 449 -12.06 -14.77 23.98
N ALA A 450 -12.73 -15.92 23.92
CA ALA A 450 -13.83 -16.25 24.81
C ALA A 450 -13.37 -16.40 26.27
N VAL A 451 -14.13 -15.82 27.21
CA VAL A 451 -13.89 -15.89 28.65
C VAL A 451 -15.07 -16.56 29.34
N TYR A 452 -14.79 -17.46 30.28
CA TYR A 452 -15.77 -18.25 31.01
C TYR A 452 -15.64 -18.05 32.52
N ALA A 453 -16.77 -18.07 33.23
CA ALA A 453 -16.80 -18.16 34.68
C ALA A 453 -16.91 -19.63 35.11
N ALA A 454 -16.02 -20.07 36.00
CA ALA A 454 -16.09 -21.38 36.63
C ALA A 454 -17.08 -21.35 37.80
N THR A 455 -18.04 -22.26 37.80
CA THR A 455 -18.94 -22.50 38.92
C THR A 455 -18.67 -23.90 39.46
N PRO A 456 -18.26 -24.05 40.73
CA PRO A 456 -18.00 -25.37 41.30
C PRO A 456 -19.22 -26.28 41.19
N LEU A 457 -19.01 -27.48 40.66
CA LEU A 457 -20.00 -28.54 40.71
C LEU A 457 -19.99 -29.14 42.12
N ASP A 458 -21.13 -29.13 42.80
CA ASP A 458 -21.24 -29.74 44.13
C ASP A 458 -20.95 -31.25 44.02
N PRO A 459 -19.90 -31.80 44.68
CA PRO A 459 -19.52 -33.20 44.53
C PRO A 459 -20.57 -34.19 45.05
N LEU A 460 -21.69 -33.70 45.63
CA LEU A 460 -22.77 -34.51 46.17
C LEU A 460 -24.15 -34.04 45.72
N SER A 461 -24.45 -34.06 44.42
CA SER A 461 -25.85 -34.07 43.97
C SER A 461 -26.08 -34.98 42.76
N THR A 462 -26.16 -36.29 43.01
CA THR A 462 -26.94 -37.18 42.14
C THR A 462 -28.41 -37.08 42.53
N SER A 463 -29.17 -36.19 41.90
CA SER A 463 -30.59 -36.42 41.60
C SER A 463 -31.20 -35.27 40.78
N ASN A 464 -31.70 -35.62 39.60
CA ASN A 464 -32.78 -35.02 38.82
C ASN A 464 -33.43 -33.72 39.35
N SER A 465 -33.40 -32.68 38.52
CA SER A 465 -34.63 -32.03 38.06
C SER A 465 -34.35 -31.21 36.81
N ASN A 466 -35.05 -31.57 35.74
CA ASN A 466 -35.37 -30.66 34.65
C ASN A 466 -36.10 -29.45 35.26
N GLU A 467 -35.50 -28.27 35.17
CA GLU A 467 -36.26 -27.03 35.11
C GLU A 467 -35.84 -26.33 33.83
N GLU A 468 -36.76 -26.39 32.87
CA GLU A 468 -36.76 -25.57 31.67
C GLU A 468 -36.67 -24.10 32.09
N SER A 469 -35.72 -23.36 31.53
CA SER A 469 -35.74 -21.91 31.59
C SER A 469 -36.94 -21.43 30.76
N GLU A 470 -38.06 -21.16 31.43
CA GLU A 470 -39.19 -20.50 30.79
C GLU A 470 -38.73 -19.17 30.18
N GLY A 471 -38.98 -19.05 28.88
CA GLY A 471 -38.78 -17.82 28.13
C GLY A 471 -39.72 -16.75 28.66
N LEU A 472 -39.13 -15.64 29.12
CA LEU A 472 -39.89 -14.42 29.38
C LEU A 472 -40.26 -13.79 28.04
N SER A 473 -41.49 -14.05 27.60
CA SER A 473 -42.16 -13.26 26.58
C SER A 473 -42.34 -11.84 27.10
N GLN A 474 -41.76 -10.86 26.40
CA GLN A 474 -42.10 -9.45 26.58
C GLN A 474 -43.53 -9.23 26.08
N THR A 475 -44.44 -8.93 27.00
CA THR A 475 -45.69 -8.23 26.69
C THR A 475 -45.43 -6.75 26.88
N GLU A 476 -45.48 -6.01 25.77
CA GLU A 476 -45.55 -4.56 25.75
C GLU A 476 -46.84 -4.11 26.46
N ASP A 477 -46.71 -3.33 27.53
CA ASP A 477 -47.77 -2.44 28.00
C ASP A 477 -47.15 -1.08 28.37
N SER A 478 -47.77 -0.03 27.89
CA SER A 478 -47.19 1.28 27.68
C SER A 478 -47.53 2.26 28.80
N SER A 479 -46.55 2.55 29.66
CA SER A 479 -46.25 3.89 30.22
C SER A 479 -44.88 3.90 30.95
N GLU A 480 -43.90 3.13 30.50
CA GLU A 480 -42.64 2.95 31.22
C GLU A 480 -41.69 4.15 31.02
N VAL A 481 -41.16 4.68 32.13
CA VAL A 481 -39.99 5.57 32.11
C VAL A 481 -38.87 4.90 31.32
N GLY A 482 -38.35 5.56 30.29
CA GLY A 482 -37.37 4.96 29.39
C GLY A 482 -36.08 4.60 30.14
N ALA A 483 -35.67 3.34 30.16
CA ALA A 483 -34.42 2.91 30.81
C ALA A 483 -33.33 2.64 29.76
N CYS A 484 -32.22 3.38 29.83
CA CYS A 484 -31.05 3.21 28.98
C CYS A 484 -29.88 2.66 29.79
N GLU A 485 -29.20 1.63 29.29
CA GLU A 485 -28.00 1.08 29.92
C GLU A 485 -26.76 1.40 29.08
N TYR A 486 -25.75 1.94 29.75
CA TYR A 486 -24.42 2.22 29.21
C TYR A 486 -23.40 1.41 30.00
N SER A 487 -23.10 0.21 29.51
CA SER A 487 -22.15 -0.68 30.18
C SER A 487 -21.41 -1.56 29.20
N GLY A 488 -20.10 -1.63 29.38
CA GLY A 488 -19.22 -2.52 28.64
C GLY A 488 -18.58 -3.60 29.52
N LEU A 489 -17.70 -4.40 28.91
CA LEU A 489 -16.99 -5.49 29.61
C LEU A 489 -15.93 -4.94 30.56
N ASN A 490 -15.38 -3.80 30.20
CA ASN A 490 -14.44 -3.05 31.00
C ASN A 490 -14.80 -1.55 30.96
N ARG A 491 -14.04 -0.74 31.70
CA ARG A 491 -14.24 0.71 31.79
C ARG A 491 -14.09 1.45 30.44
N TYR A 492 -13.27 0.93 29.54
CA TYR A 492 -13.03 1.48 28.21
C TYR A 492 -14.20 1.17 27.26
N ASP A 493 -14.79 -0.03 27.33
CA ASP A 493 -16.02 -0.34 26.60
C ASP A 493 -17.20 0.53 27.11
N THR A 494 -17.36 0.70 28.44
CA THR A 494 -18.38 1.63 28.97
C THR A 494 -18.11 3.05 28.45
N SER A 495 -16.86 3.48 28.44
CA SER A 495 -16.46 4.80 27.91
C SER A 495 -16.83 4.97 26.43
N ASP A 496 -16.60 3.96 25.58
CA ASP A 496 -16.98 3.98 24.16
C ASP A 496 -18.50 4.08 23.98
N LEU A 497 -19.27 3.29 24.72
CA LEU A 497 -20.73 3.32 24.65
C LEU A 497 -21.29 4.67 25.08
N VAL A 498 -20.76 5.26 26.14
CA VAL A 498 -21.18 6.59 26.61
C VAL A 498 -20.81 7.66 25.58
N ALA A 499 -19.58 7.64 25.06
CA ALA A 499 -19.13 8.61 24.06
C ALA A 499 -19.87 8.50 22.72
N THR A 500 -20.19 7.28 22.27
CA THR A 500 -20.95 7.07 21.02
C THR A 500 -22.45 7.29 21.18
N SER A 501 -22.94 7.35 22.42
CA SER A 501 -24.30 7.77 22.74
C SER A 501 -24.42 9.28 22.97
N PHE A 502 -23.31 9.96 23.27
CA PHE A 502 -23.22 11.41 23.38
C PHE A 502 -23.50 12.09 22.04
N ALA A 503 -22.86 11.61 20.97
CA ALA A 503 -23.12 12.10 19.63
C ALA A 503 -22.89 11.02 18.59
N SER A 504 -23.55 11.14 17.44
CA SER A 504 -23.26 10.31 16.27
C SER A 504 -21.92 10.67 15.63
N GLN A 505 -21.44 11.89 15.85
CA GLN A 505 -20.20 12.48 15.35
C GLN A 505 -19.71 13.53 16.35
N SER A 506 -18.40 13.65 16.57
CA SER A 506 -17.81 14.75 17.33
C SER A 506 -16.43 15.08 16.79
N ALA A 507 -16.18 16.35 16.46
CA ALA A 507 -14.88 16.79 15.96
C ALA A 507 -13.81 16.82 17.06
N LYS A 508 -14.23 16.96 18.32
CA LYS A 508 -13.38 17.08 19.51
C LYS A 508 -13.57 15.88 20.42
N ALA A 509 -12.54 15.51 21.18
CA ALA A 509 -12.68 14.60 22.32
C ALA A 509 -11.63 14.89 23.39
N ILE A 510 -11.98 14.60 24.64
CA ILE A 510 -11.03 14.53 25.75
C ILE A 510 -10.60 13.08 25.92
N VAL A 511 -9.30 12.80 26.00
CA VAL A 511 -8.77 11.45 26.28
C VAL A 511 -7.94 11.48 27.54
N THR A 512 -8.23 10.58 28.48
CA THR A 512 -7.54 10.49 29.77
C THR A 512 -7.34 9.05 30.19
N THR A 513 -6.57 8.82 31.25
CA THR A 513 -6.33 7.47 31.75
C THR A 513 -7.56 6.89 32.42
N GLY A 514 -7.87 5.63 32.15
CA GLY A 514 -8.88 4.90 32.90
C GLY A 514 -8.37 4.35 34.22
N LYS A 515 -7.06 4.43 34.53
CA LYS A 515 -6.49 3.79 35.73
C LYS A 515 -6.65 4.61 37.01
N ASP A 516 -6.84 5.91 36.89
CA ASP A 516 -7.01 6.86 37.99
C ASP A 516 -8.11 7.87 37.63
N PHE A 517 -8.63 8.61 38.61
CA PHE A 517 -9.82 9.45 38.47
C PHE A 517 -9.61 10.98 38.42
N PRO A 518 -8.62 11.60 39.11
CA PRO A 518 -8.63 13.04 39.33
C PRO A 518 -8.48 13.87 38.05
N ASP A 519 -7.64 13.41 37.12
CA ASP A 519 -7.40 14.05 35.83
C ASP A 519 -8.68 14.08 34.99
N ALA A 520 -9.37 12.94 34.93
CA ALA A 520 -10.64 12.80 34.25
C ALA A 520 -11.73 13.66 34.90
N LEU A 521 -11.80 13.69 36.23
CA LEU A 521 -12.76 14.50 36.98
C LEU A 521 -12.59 15.98 36.63
N ALA A 522 -11.38 16.53 36.80
CA ALA A 522 -11.08 17.92 36.51
C ALA A 522 -11.32 18.29 35.04
N SER A 523 -11.16 17.32 34.12
CA SER A 523 -11.42 17.52 32.70
C SER A 523 -12.90 17.54 32.31
N SER A 524 -13.83 17.22 33.22
CA SER A 524 -15.28 17.26 32.94
C SER A 524 -15.73 18.65 32.54
N THR A 525 -15.19 19.69 33.19
CA THR A 525 -15.43 21.10 32.82
C THR A 525 -14.93 21.40 31.41
N LEU A 526 -13.74 20.91 31.06
CA LEU A 526 -13.15 21.12 29.74
C LEU A 526 -13.95 20.40 28.64
N ALA A 527 -14.46 19.20 28.94
CA ALA A 527 -15.38 18.51 28.06
C ALA A 527 -16.66 19.33 27.84
N GLY A 528 -17.19 20.00 28.88
CA GLY A 528 -18.34 20.91 28.82
C GLY A 528 -18.09 22.11 27.91
N VAL A 529 -17.01 22.85 28.16
CA VAL A 529 -16.61 24.02 27.36
C VAL A 529 -16.37 23.68 25.88
N TYR A 530 -15.92 22.46 25.59
CA TYR A 530 -15.72 21.98 24.22
C TYR A 530 -16.93 21.29 23.59
N ASP A 531 -17.99 21.08 24.38
CA ASP A 531 -19.15 20.25 24.06
C ASP A 531 -18.75 18.91 23.40
N CYS A 532 -17.94 18.12 24.11
CA CYS A 532 -17.33 16.93 23.55
C CYS A 532 -17.27 15.73 24.52
N PRO A 533 -17.17 14.50 24.01
CA PRO A 533 -17.12 13.32 24.86
C PRO A 533 -15.78 13.19 25.58
N LEU A 534 -15.83 12.57 26.75
CA LEU A 534 -14.67 12.14 27.53
C LEU A 534 -14.46 10.63 27.35
N LEU A 535 -13.24 10.26 26.91
CA LEU A 535 -12.84 8.90 26.64
C LEU A 535 -11.71 8.45 27.59
N LEU A 536 -11.81 7.22 28.08
CA LEU A 536 -10.77 6.56 28.87
C LEU A 536 -9.91 5.66 28.00
N THR A 537 -8.61 5.63 28.27
CA THR A 537 -7.65 4.67 27.66
C THR A 537 -6.76 4.01 28.72
N ASP A 538 -6.09 2.90 28.38
CA ASP A 538 -5.00 2.37 29.19
C ASP A 538 -3.83 3.36 29.27
N SER A 539 -3.11 3.36 30.39
CA SER A 539 -1.99 4.29 30.58
C SER A 539 -0.78 4.00 29.71
N ALA A 540 -0.55 2.73 29.36
CA ALA A 540 0.62 2.29 28.61
C ALA A 540 0.39 2.37 27.09
N GLN A 541 -0.85 2.21 26.63
CA GLN A 541 -1.20 2.14 25.21
C GLN A 541 -2.62 2.67 24.93
N LEU A 542 -2.88 3.05 23.68
CA LEU A 542 -4.23 3.38 23.24
C LEU A 542 -5.11 2.11 23.30
N SER A 543 -6.19 2.15 24.06
CA SER A 543 -7.17 1.05 24.08
C SER A 543 -7.90 0.98 22.74
N TRP A 544 -8.28 -0.23 22.34
CA TRP A 544 -9.00 -0.45 21.09
C TRP A 544 -10.37 0.26 21.11
N GLU A 545 -11.02 0.30 22.27
CA GLU A 545 -12.31 0.93 22.48
C GLU A 545 -12.20 2.43 22.23
N THR A 546 -11.19 3.09 22.82
CA THR A 546 -10.90 4.51 22.54
C THR A 546 -10.58 4.74 21.07
N TYR A 547 -9.75 3.88 20.45
CA TYR A 547 -9.45 3.96 19.02
C TYR A 547 -10.75 3.94 18.21
N PHE A 548 -11.62 2.97 18.48
CA PHE A 548 -12.89 2.80 17.80
C PHE A 548 -13.81 4.00 18.01
N SER A 549 -13.89 4.56 19.22
CA SER A 549 -14.68 5.77 19.49
C SER A 549 -14.17 6.97 18.71
N LEU A 550 -12.86 7.28 18.81
CA LEU A 550 -12.23 8.40 18.09
C LEU A 550 -12.46 8.28 16.59
N PHE A 551 -12.35 7.05 16.09
CA PHE A 551 -12.58 6.71 14.70
C PHE A 551 -14.07 6.87 14.30
N LYS A 552 -15.00 6.24 15.01
CA LYS A 552 -16.45 6.24 14.70
C LYS A 552 -17.07 7.63 14.81
N LEU A 553 -16.64 8.41 15.79
CA LEU A 553 -17.06 9.79 15.99
C LEU A 553 -16.43 10.76 14.98
N ASN A 554 -15.47 10.29 14.17
CA ASN A 554 -14.65 11.09 13.25
C ASN A 554 -13.97 12.28 13.94
N VAL A 555 -13.35 12.02 15.10
CA VAL A 555 -12.62 13.02 15.89
C VAL A 555 -11.38 13.46 15.11
N THR A 556 -11.13 14.77 15.08
CA THR A 556 -9.95 15.39 14.44
C THR A 556 -9.13 16.24 15.42
N ASP A 557 -9.68 16.57 16.59
CA ASP A 557 -9.03 17.37 17.62
C ASP A 557 -9.14 16.68 18.99
N VAL A 558 -8.01 16.27 19.56
CA VAL A 558 -7.99 15.59 20.87
C VAL A 558 -7.20 16.39 21.88
N THR A 559 -7.78 16.57 23.07
CA THR A 559 -7.01 17.00 24.24
C THR A 559 -6.76 15.81 25.16
N VAL A 560 -5.48 15.43 25.28
CA VAL A 560 -5.00 14.38 26.19
C VAL A 560 -4.75 14.99 27.56
N ILE A 561 -5.37 14.43 28.59
CA ILE A 561 -5.24 14.92 29.97
C ILE A 561 -4.29 14.02 30.76
N GLY A 562 -3.44 14.64 31.56
CA GLY A 562 -2.44 14.00 32.41
C GLY A 562 -1.06 13.93 31.77
N GLY A 563 -0.05 13.72 32.62
CA GLY A 563 1.33 13.51 32.21
C GLY A 563 1.55 12.16 31.50
N THR A 564 2.79 11.87 31.13
CA THR A 564 3.16 10.62 30.42
C THR A 564 2.96 9.35 31.25
N ASN A 565 2.85 9.46 32.58
CA ASN A 565 2.48 8.33 33.44
C ASN A 565 0.98 7.98 33.37
N ALA A 566 0.13 8.97 33.11
CA ALA A 566 -1.31 8.79 32.95
C ALA A 566 -1.64 8.30 31.54
N VAL A 567 -1.08 8.96 30.52
CA VAL A 567 -1.20 8.56 29.11
C VAL A 567 0.19 8.60 28.48
N SER A 568 0.78 7.43 28.21
CA SER A 568 2.14 7.30 27.70
C SER A 568 2.37 8.04 26.37
N SER A 569 3.64 8.29 26.04
CA SER A 569 4.00 8.83 24.72
C SER A 569 3.57 7.90 23.58
N ALA A 570 3.58 6.58 23.79
CA ALA A 570 3.13 5.61 22.80
C ALA A 570 1.61 5.71 22.57
N ALA A 571 0.82 5.80 23.63
CA ALA A 571 -0.62 6.03 23.54
C ALA A 571 -0.93 7.35 22.81
N TYR A 572 -0.22 8.43 23.16
CA TYR A 572 -0.36 9.73 22.51
C TYR A 572 -0.05 9.70 21.01
N GLN A 573 1.06 9.06 20.62
CA GLN A 573 1.44 8.89 19.21
C GLN A 573 0.39 8.09 18.46
N ARG A 574 -0.19 7.05 19.07
CA ARG A 574 -1.24 6.26 18.44
C ARG A 574 -2.52 7.08 18.25
N ILE A 575 -2.92 7.89 19.23
CA ILE A 575 -4.04 8.85 19.10
C ILE A 575 -3.78 9.78 17.91
N ALA A 576 -2.60 10.39 17.83
CA ALA A 576 -2.24 11.28 16.73
C ALA A 576 -2.37 10.60 15.35
N GLN A 577 -1.99 9.32 15.25
CA GLN A 577 -2.16 8.54 14.03
C GLN A 577 -3.64 8.35 13.65
N VAL A 578 -4.52 8.05 14.62
CA VAL A 578 -5.97 7.96 14.36
C VAL A 578 -6.51 9.29 13.83
N LEU A 579 -6.06 10.41 14.38
CA LEU A 579 -6.51 11.73 13.94
C LEU A 579 -6.03 12.05 12.53
N GLN A 580 -4.81 11.65 12.15
CA GLN A 580 -4.33 11.76 10.77
C GLN A 580 -5.20 10.96 9.79
N GLU A 581 -5.59 9.74 10.17
CA GLU A 581 -6.51 8.90 9.38
C GLU A 581 -7.90 9.54 9.20
N ASN A 582 -8.37 10.29 10.21
CA ASN A 582 -9.62 11.04 10.15
C ASN A 582 -9.48 12.37 9.39
N ALA A 583 -8.37 13.08 9.55
CA ALA A 583 -8.11 14.41 8.98
C ALA A 583 -7.87 14.40 7.48
N ALA A 584 -7.38 13.29 6.92
CA ALA A 584 -7.28 13.10 5.46
C ALA A 584 -8.61 13.36 4.72
N ALA A 585 -9.74 13.31 5.42
CA ALA A 585 -11.06 13.63 4.88
C ALA A 585 -11.52 15.10 5.07
N ARG A 586 -10.87 15.93 5.92
CA ARG A 586 -11.50 17.17 6.47
C ARG A 586 -10.63 18.42 6.74
N GLY A 587 -9.34 18.42 6.44
CA GLY A 587 -8.56 19.68 6.42
C GLY A 587 -7.74 20.01 7.68
N GLY A 588 -7.32 18.98 8.42
CA GLY A 588 -6.27 19.07 9.45
C GLY A 588 -6.61 18.37 10.76
N GLU A 589 -5.59 17.92 11.48
CA GLU A 589 -5.66 17.32 12.81
C GLU A 589 -5.03 18.23 13.88
N SER A 590 -5.48 18.09 15.13
CA SER A 590 -4.89 18.73 16.31
C SER A 590 -4.83 17.74 17.46
N ILE A 591 -3.72 17.74 18.19
CA ILE A 591 -3.59 17.00 19.44
C ILE A 591 -2.82 17.84 20.46
N THR A 592 -3.43 18.05 21.63
CA THR A 592 -2.88 18.85 22.71
C THR A 592 -2.77 18.01 23.97
N ARG A 593 -1.72 18.19 24.78
CA ARG A 593 -1.62 17.59 26.11
C ARG A 593 -1.70 18.65 27.19
N ILE A 594 -2.53 18.41 28.21
CA ILE A 594 -2.59 19.21 29.43
C ILE A 594 -2.26 18.28 30.60
N GLY A 595 -1.15 18.51 31.32
CA GLY A 595 -0.67 17.57 32.32
C GLY A 595 0.43 18.15 33.21
N GLY A 596 0.20 18.10 34.52
CA GLY A 596 1.14 18.51 35.55
C GLY A 596 2.03 17.39 36.08
N SER A 597 2.87 17.73 37.06
CA SER A 597 3.71 16.77 37.79
C SER A 597 2.89 15.78 38.63
N ASP A 598 1.67 16.17 39.01
CA ASP A 598 0.70 15.39 39.76
C ASP A 598 -0.73 15.84 39.40
N ARG A 599 -1.72 15.23 40.04
CA ARG A 599 -3.15 15.53 39.84
C ARG A 599 -3.55 16.98 40.17
N TYR A 600 -2.90 17.59 41.16
CA TYR A 600 -3.19 18.96 41.58
C TYR A 600 -2.67 19.96 40.56
N ALA A 601 -1.44 19.75 40.10
CA ALA A 601 -0.84 20.53 39.02
C ALA A 601 -1.60 20.33 37.70
N THR A 602 -2.11 19.12 37.41
CA THR A 602 -2.94 18.87 36.22
C THR A 602 -4.26 19.64 36.29
N ALA A 603 -4.99 19.59 37.42
CA ALA A 603 -6.20 20.38 37.62
C ALA A 603 -5.94 21.89 37.47
N GLN A 604 -4.82 22.38 38.00
CA GLN A 604 -4.42 23.78 37.84
C GLN A 604 -4.15 24.14 36.36
N GLN A 605 -3.45 23.30 35.60
CA GLN A 605 -3.22 23.54 34.17
C GLN A 605 -4.51 23.49 33.35
N ILE A 606 -5.47 22.62 33.72
CA ILE A 606 -6.79 22.61 33.11
C ILE A 606 -7.48 23.96 33.34
N TYR A 607 -7.46 24.49 34.58
CA TYR A 607 -7.99 25.82 34.86
C TYR A 607 -7.29 26.93 34.08
N GLU A 608 -5.96 26.93 34.01
CA GLU A 608 -5.21 27.92 33.24
C GLU A 608 -5.58 27.87 31.75
N HIS A 609 -5.75 26.67 31.19
CA HIS A 609 -6.23 26.49 29.83
C HIS A 609 -7.68 26.97 29.68
N LEU A 610 -8.54 26.72 30.67
CA LEU A 610 -9.92 27.18 30.69
C LEU A 610 -10.05 28.71 30.81
N SER A 611 -9.06 29.40 31.40
CA SER A 611 -9.10 30.85 31.63
C SER A 611 -9.15 31.71 30.36
N GLN A 612 -8.94 31.10 29.19
CA GLN A 612 -9.14 31.77 27.89
C GLN A 612 -10.61 31.81 27.44
N PHE A 613 -11.50 31.07 28.12
CA PHE A 613 -12.94 31.00 27.84
C PHE A 613 -13.75 31.76 28.90
N GLU A 614 -15.00 32.09 28.59
CA GLU A 614 -15.94 32.61 29.57
C GLU A 614 -16.48 31.44 30.40
N LEU A 615 -16.04 31.32 31.66
CA LEU A 615 -16.48 30.29 32.58
C LEU A 615 -17.64 30.77 33.47
N SER A 616 -18.35 29.81 34.07
CA SER A 616 -19.33 30.10 35.11
C SER A 616 -18.73 30.81 36.32
N LYS A 617 -19.60 31.53 37.03
CA LYS A 617 -19.28 32.15 38.32
C LYS A 617 -19.29 31.15 39.48
N THR A 618 -19.51 29.87 39.20
CA THR A 618 -19.38 28.78 40.16
C THR A 618 -18.03 28.08 39.98
N ALA A 619 -17.28 27.86 41.05
CA ALA A 619 -16.12 26.99 41.10
C ALA A 619 -16.35 25.82 42.06
N ILE A 620 -15.70 24.70 41.81
CA ILE A 620 -15.84 23.48 42.61
C ILE A 620 -14.50 23.16 43.27
N VAL A 621 -14.52 22.86 44.56
CA VAL A 621 -13.36 22.43 45.34
C VAL A 621 -13.65 21.06 45.92
N THR A 622 -12.83 20.07 45.57
CA THR A 622 -13.01 18.68 46.01
C THR A 622 -11.68 18.00 46.31
N THR A 623 -11.71 16.81 46.88
CA THR A 623 -10.49 16.05 47.18
C THR A 623 -9.88 15.46 45.92
N GLY A 624 -8.55 15.52 45.82
CA GLY A 624 -7.79 14.78 44.80
C GLY A 624 -7.47 13.35 45.22
N GLU A 625 -7.78 12.92 46.45
CA GLU A 625 -7.29 11.65 47.00
C GLU A 625 -8.32 10.52 46.91
N ASN A 626 -9.56 10.77 47.35
CA ASN A 626 -10.62 9.76 47.39
C ASN A 626 -11.84 10.20 46.56
N PHE A 627 -12.15 9.46 45.50
CA PHE A 627 -13.17 9.76 44.51
C PHE A 627 -14.65 9.89 44.95
N PRO A 628 -15.17 9.22 46.00
CA PRO A 628 -16.60 8.94 46.09
C PRO A 628 -17.51 10.15 46.14
N ASP A 629 -17.09 11.18 46.86
CA ASP A 629 -17.83 12.43 47.05
C ASP A 629 -17.73 13.37 45.84
N ALA A 630 -16.79 13.10 44.92
CA ALA A 630 -16.43 13.99 43.84
C ALA A 630 -17.03 13.57 42.48
N LEU A 631 -17.34 12.29 42.27
CA LEU A 631 -17.77 11.79 40.96
C LEU A 631 -19.13 12.33 40.51
N SER A 632 -20.08 12.48 41.44
CA SER A 632 -21.43 12.95 41.14
C SER A 632 -21.49 14.41 40.74
N VAL A 633 -20.42 15.20 40.95
CA VAL A 633 -20.36 16.59 40.48
C VAL A 633 -19.96 16.71 39.01
N ALA A 634 -19.42 15.64 38.41
CA ALA A 634 -18.86 15.73 37.06
C ALA A 634 -19.90 16.21 36.00
N PRO A 635 -21.17 15.76 36.02
CA PRO A 635 -22.22 16.30 35.16
C PRO A 635 -22.54 17.78 35.44
N LEU A 636 -22.55 18.18 36.71
CA LEU A 636 -22.75 19.59 37.08
C LEU A 636 -21.60 20.45 36.55
N ALA A 637 -20.35 20.02 36.76
CA ALA A 637 -19.17 20.72 36.26
C ALA A 637 -19.14 20.84 34.73
N TYR A 638 -19.64 19.83 34.01
CA TYR A 638 -19.83 19.88 32.56
C TYR A 638 -20.91 20.90 32.19
N ALA A 639 -22.12 20.74 32.74
CA ALA A 639 -23.30 21.53 32.35
C ALA A 639 -23.16 23.01 32.72
N SER A 640 -22.55 23.29 33.87
CA SER A 640 -22.33 24.64 34.36
C SER A 640 -20.98 25.20 33.94
N GLU A 641 -20.13 24.45 33.23
CA GLU A 641 -18.76 24.85 32.89
C GLU A 641 -17.95 25.37 34.11
N ALA A 642 -18.22 24.80 35.30
CA ALA A 642 -17.58 25.22 36.55
C ALA A 642 -16.21 24.55 36.72
N PRO A 643 -15.11 25.31 36.90
CA PRO A 643 -13.77 24.73 37.07
C PRO A 643 -13.64 23.96 38.38
N ILE A 644 -12.92 22.84 38.35
CA ILE A 644 -12.67 21.97 39.50
C ILE A 644 -11.24 22.16 40.01
N PHE A 645 -11.12 22.49 41.29
CA PHE A 645 -9.86 22.58 42.03
C PHE A 645 -9.74 21.43 43.03
N LEU A 646 -8.53 20.87 43.14
CA LEU A 646 -8.27 19.70 43.97
C LEU A 646 -7.51 20.05 45.24
N VAL A 647 -7.97 19.48 46.35
CA VAL A 647 -7.35 19.52 47.68
C VAL A 647 -6.53 18.25 47.89
N ASN A 648 -5.31 18.39 48.42
CA ASN A 648 -4.42 17.27 48.65
C ASN A 648 -4.72 16.46 49.93
N SER A 649 -4.02 15.35 50.13
CA SER A 649 -4.10 14.51 51.34
C SER A 649 -3.77 15.22 52.65
N GLY A 650 -3.04 16.33 52.59
CA GLY A 650 -2.81 17.21 53.75
C GLY A 650 -4.00 18.13 54.05
N GLY A 651 -5.06 18.08 53.24
CA GLY A 651 -6.22 18.95 53.38
C GLY A 651 -5.92 20.38 52.96
N GLN A 652 -5.07 20.59 51.95
CA GLN A 652 -4.65 21.92 51.52
C GLN A 652 -4.84 22.11 50.01
N LEU A 653 -5.29 23.31 49.63
CA LEU A 653 -5.17 23.82 48.26
C LEU A 653 -3.72 24.22 48.00
N SER A 654 -3.25 24.05 46.76
CA SER A 654 -1.98 24.63 46.35
C SER A 654 -2.05 26.16 46.43
N THR A 655 -0.92 26.83 46.68
CA THR A 655 -0.87 28.30 46.71
C THR A 655 -1.41 28.91 45.41
N THR A 656 -1.10 28.29 44.27
CA THR A 656 -1.57 28.73 42.95
C THR A 656 -3.08 28.56 42.81
N SER A 657 -3.63 27.40 43.20
CA SER A 657 -5.08 27.14 43.11
C SER A 657 -5.88 28.04 44.03
N ARG A 658 -5.38 28.33 45.24
CA ARG A 658 -5.98 29.32 46.13
C ARG A 658 -6.01 30.70 45.47
N GLN A 659 -4.90 31.13 44.88
CA GLN A 659 -4.83 32.44 44.22
C GLN A 659 -5.77 32.49 43.01
N SER A 660 -5.82 31.43 42.20
CA SER A 660 -6.75 31.30 41.07
C SER A 660 -8.22 31.38 41.48
N LEU A 661 -8.60 30.80 42.63
CA LEU A 661 -9.96 30.91 43.18
C LEU A 661 -10.31 32.35 43.60
N VAL A 662 -9.35 33.12 44.10
CA VAL A 662 -9.55 34.52 44.47
C VAL A 662 -9.60 35.40 43.23
N ASP A 663 -8.63 35.24 42.31
CA ASP A 663 -8.51 36.05 41.10
C ASP A 663 -9.64 35.79 40.10
N GLY A 664 -10.20 34.57 40.09
CA GLY A 664 -11.35 34.21 39.26
C GLY A 664 -12.65 34.93 39.64
N ASN A 665 -12.70 35.55 40.83
CA ASN A 665 -13.87 36.27 41.36
C ASN A 665 -15.19 35.49 41.21
N PHE A 666 -15.17 34.23 41.61
CA PHE A 666 -16.37 33.38 41.63
C PHE A 666 -17.43 33.97 42.58
N GLU A 667 -18.70 33.77 42.25
CA GLU A 667 -19.86 34.11 43.08
C GLU A 667 -20.24 32.95 43.99
N HIS A 668 -19.98 31.71 43.54
CA HIS A 668 -20.22 30.49 44.30
C HIS A 668 -18.99 29.58 44.26
N VAL A 669 -18.55 29.10 45.42
CA VAL A 669 -17.51 28.08 45.55
C VAL A 669 -18.06 26.89 46.31
N LEU A 670 -18.26 25.79 45.59
CA LEU A 670 -18.83 24.56 46.10
C LEU A 670 -17.73 23.68 46.67
N VAL A 671 -17.72 23.52 47.99
CA VAL A 671 -16.81 22.61 48.70
C VAL A 671 -17.48 21.25 48.81
N LEU A 672 -16.96 20.24 48.12
CA LEU A 672 -17.59 18.92 48.07
C LEU A 672 -17.04 17.97 49.11
N GLY A 673 -17.94 17.18 49.70
CA GLY A 673 -17.62 16.16 50.68
C GLY A 673 -17.51 16.69 52.12
N GLY A 674 -17.52 15.75 53.06
CA GLY A 674 -17.40 16.06 54.49
C GLY A 674 -16.01 16.55 54.88
N GLU A 675 -15.87 16.98 56.14
CA GLU A 675 -14.61 17.50 56.69
C GLU A 675 -13.45 16.49 56.66
N GLN A 676 -13.75 15.19 56.55
CA GLN A 676 -12.73 14.14 56.48
C GLN A 676 -12.00 14.11 55.12
N VAL A 677 -12.66 14.56 54.04
CA VAL A 677 -12.09 14.57 52.68
C VAL A 677 -11.67 15.97 52.24
N VAL A 678 -12.41 17.00 52.66
CA VAL A 678 -12.04 18.40 52.49
C VAL A 678 -12.15 19.10 53.84
N PRO A 679 -11.05 19.27 54.58
CA PRO A 679 -11.07 19.81 55.94
C PRO A 679 -11.73 21.17 56.05
N ASN A 680 -12.38 21.43 57.19
CA ASN A 680 -13.03 22.71 57.49
C ASN A 680 -12.04 23.89 57.37
N ALA A 681 -10.75 23.65 57.64
CA ALA A 681 -9.69 24.65 57.44
C ALA A 681 -9.63 25.19 56.00
N VAL A 682 -9.91 24.37 54.97
CA VAL A 682 -9.96 24.82 53.57
C VAL A 682 -11.17 25.72 53.35
N GLU A 683 -12.32 25.33 53.86
CA GLU A 683 -13.54 26.15 53.75
C GLU A 683 -13.38 27.48 54.47
N GLN A 684 -12.84 27.49 55.70
CA GLN A 684 -12.60 28.74 56.44
C GLN A 684 -11.59 29.64 55.73
N ASP A 685 -10.53 29.06 55.16
CA ASP A 685 -9.57 29.81 54.36
C ASP A 685 -10.26 30.48 53.16
N LEU A 686 -11.10 29.76 52.41
CA LEU A 686 -11.88 30.34 51.31
C LEU A 686 -12.86 31.41 51.82
N VAL A 687 -13.62 31.15 52.89
CA VAL A 687 -14.54 32.12 53.50
C VAL A 687 -13.82 33.41 53.90
N ASN A 688 -12.60 33.32 54.43
CA ASN A 688 -11.80 34.48 54.81
C ASN A 688 -11.32 35.29 53.59
N GLN A 689 -11.08 34.64 52.45
CA GLN A 689 -10.61 35.30 51.23
C GLN A 689 -11.73 35.93 50.41
N MET A 690 -12.93 35.32 50.36
CA MET A 690 -14.00 35.72 49.44
C MET A 690 -15.38 35.96 50.08
N GLY A 691 -15.54 35.67 51.38
CA GLY A 691 -16.77 35.88 52.13
C GLY A 691 -17.62 34.61 52.29
N ARG A 692 -18.36 34.55 53.41
CA ARG A 692 -19.17 33.37 53.78
C ARG A 692 -20.29 33.07 52.80
N ASP A 693 -20.93 34.10 52.26
CA ASP A 693 -22.09 33.97 51.36
C ASP A 693 -21.73 33.32 50.02
N LYS A 694 -20.43 33.31 49.67
CA LYS A 694 -19.93 32.71 48.44
C LYS A 694 -19.56 31.24 48.57
N VAL A 695 -19.32 30.72 49.78
CA VAL A 695 -18.77 29.37 49.98
C VAL A 695 -19.86 28.44 50.52
N VAL A 696 -20.18 27.39 49.76
CA VAL A 696 -21.22 26.42 50.10
C VAL A 696 -20.62 25.03 50.18
N ARG A 697 -20.81 24.32 51.30
CA ARG A 697 -20.38 22.92 51.42
C ARG A 697 -21.51 21.97 51.04
N LEU A 698 -21.24 21.10 50.07
CA LEU A 698 -22.10 19.99 49.66
C LEU A 698 -21.42 18.67 50.06
N GLY A 699 -21.61 18.23 51.30
CA GLY A 699 -20.98 17.01 51.81
C GLY A 699 -21.84 16.33 52.86
N GLY A 700 -22.00 15.01 52.77
CA GLY A 700 -22.78 14.21 53.71
C GLY A 700 -21.94 13.23 54.53
N GLU A 701 -22.63 12.38 55.30
CA GLU A 701 -21.97 11.34 56.12
C GLU A 701 -21.26 10.27 55.28
N ASN A 702 -21.68 10.11 54.02
CA ASN A 702 -21.08 9.21 53.06
C ASN A 702 -21.32 9.70 51.62
N ARG A 703 -20.67 9.03 50.66
CA ARG A 703 -20.72 9.32 49.22
C ARG A 703 -22.11 9.44 48.62
N TYR A 704 -23.06 8.66 49.13
CA TYR A 704 -24.43 8.62 48.61
C TYR A 704 -25.20 9.85 49.09
N VAL A 705 -25.00 10.27 50.34
CA VAL A 705 -25.56 11.52 50.87
C VAL A 705 -24.95 12.74 50.18
N THR A 706 -23.62 12.73 49.94
CA THR A 706 -22.97 13.80 49.18
C THR A 706 -23.53 13.89 47.76
N SER A 707 -23.68 12.75 47.07
CA SER A 707 -24.28 12.69 45.74
C SER A 707 -25.71 13.23 45.71
N LEU A 708 -26.52 12.91 46.71
CA LEU A 708 -27.88 13.44 46.84
C LEU A 708 -27.87 14.97 47.01
N ARG A 709 -27.04 15.51 47.90
CA ARG A 709 -26.93 16.97 48.12
C ARG A 709 -26.48 17.73 46.87
N ILE A 710 -25.64 17.11 46.04
CA ILE A 710 -25.23 17.69 44.76
C ILE A 710 -26.42 17.74 43.79
N ALA A 711 -27.21 16.66 43.72
CA ALA A 711 -28.42 16.63 42.89
C ALA A 711 -29.46 17.66 43.37
N GLU A 712 -29.74 17.73 44.68
CA GLU A 712 -30.63 18.74 45.27
C GLU A 712 -30.19 20.16 44.96
N TYR A 713 -28.90 20.47 45.19
CA TYR A 713 -28.34 21.78 44.86
C TYR A 713 -28.53 22.12 43.38
N ALA A 714 -28.18 21.20 42.48
CA ALA A 714 -28.25 21.44 41.04
C ALA A 714 -29.69 21.63 40.53
N LEU A 715 -30.67 21.00 41.20
CA LEU A 715 -32.10 21.20 40.92
C LEU A 715 -32.58 22.56 41.44
N ASP A 716 -32.19 22.94 42.65
CA ASP A 716 -32.58 24.20 43.29
C ASP A 716 -32.07 25.43 42.53
N THR A 717 -30.88 25.33 41.94
CA THR A 717 -30.26 26.36 41.09
C THR A 717 -30.73 26.30 39.63
N GLY A 718 -31.35 25.19 39.20
CA GLY A 718 -31.75 24.94 37.83
C GLY A 718 -30.59 24.63 36.87
N GLU A 719 -29.44 24.23 37.40
CA GLU A 719 -28.25 23.85 36.63
C GLU A 719 -28.38 22.44 36.04
N LEU A 720 -29.07 21.54 36.76
CA LEU A 720 -29.48 20.21 36.31
C LEU A 720 -30.94 19.96 36.67
N ASP A 721 -31.55 18.98 36.01
CA ASP A 721 -32.88 18.45 36.31
C ASP A 721 -32.85 16.92 36.51
N VAL A 722 -34.03 16.34 36.71
CA VAL A 722 -34.25 14.89 36.90
C VAL A 722 -34.98 14.25 35.71
N GLY A 723 -35.23 15.01 34.64
CA GLY A 723 -35.81 14.49 33.39
C GLY A 723 -34.97 13.35 32.84
N HIS A 724 -33.65 13.51 32.87
CA HIS A 724 -32.68 12.46 32.57
C HIS A 724 -31.92 12.06 33.84
N LEU A 725 -32.39 11.04 34.55
CA LEU A 725 -31.79 10.62 35.82
C LEU A 725 -30.65 9.61 35.60
N GLY A 726 -29.41 10.03 35.85
CA GLY A 726 -28.23 9.17 35.82
C GLY A 726 -28.06 8.36 37.11
N ILE A 727 -27.71 7.08 36.99
CA ILE A 727 -27.45 6.17 38.11
C ILE A 727 -26.14 5.43 37.86
N ALA A 728 -25.22 5.51 38.83
CA ALA A 728 -23.93 4.82 38.78
C ALA A 728 -23.58 4.19 40.13
N THR A 729 -22.69 3.20 40.14
CA THR A 729 -22.23 2.62 41.41
C THR A 729 -21.36 3.62 42.18
N GLY A 730 -21.61 3.76 43.49
CA GLY A 730 -20.70 4.52 44.36
C GLY A 730 -19.44 3.74 44.74
N ARG A 731 -19.33 2.44 44.43
CA ARG A 731 -18.24 1.57 44.93
C ARG A 731 -16.94 1.69 44.13
N ASN A 732 -17.02 2.10 42.87
CA ASN A 732 -15.90 2.28 41.96
C ASN A 732 -16.15 3.52 41.08
N PHE A 733 -15.10 4.05 40.45
CA PHE A 733 -15.17 5.36 39.79
C PHE A 733 -15.48 5.41 38.29
N PRO A 734 -15.04 4.45 37.43
CA PRO A 734 -14.97 4.70 36.00
C PRO A 734 -16.33 5.00 35.35
N ASP A 735 -17.37 4.25 35.70
CA ASP A 735 -18.68 4.37 35.07
C ASP A 735 -19.36 5.72 35.36
N ALA A 736 -19.30 6.17 36.62
CA ALA A 736 -19.80 7.48 37.01
C ALA A 736 -18.99 8.60 36.33
N LEU A 737 -17.68 8.42 36.18
CA LEU A 737 -16.81 9.44 35.63
C LEU A 737 -17.02 9.67 34.14
N VAL A 738 -17.12 8.60 33.35
CA VAL A 738 -17.36 8.72 31.90
C VAL A 738 -18.76 9.25 31.59
N SER A 739 -19.71 9.10 32.51
CA SER A 739 -21.06 9.63 32.36
C SER A 739 -21.11 11.16 32.29
N ALA A 740 -20.08 11.85 32.80
CA ALA A 740 -20.06 13.31 32.96
C ALA A 740 -20.55 14.07 31.72
N ALA A 741 -19.98 13.75 30.55
CA ALA A 741 -20.31 14.45 29.31
C ALA A 741 -21.73 14.16 28.81
N LEU A 742 -22.13 12.88 28.78
CA LEU A 742 -23.48 12.50 28.34
C LEU A 742 -24.58 12.99 29.27
N GLN A 743 -24.30 12.92 30.56
CA GLN A 743 -25.25 13.27 31.61
C GLN A 743 -25.36 14.80 31.72
N GLY A 744 -24.24 15.51 31.67
CA GLY A 744 -24.19 16.97 31.66
C GLY A 744 -24.80 17.59 30.40
N SER A 745 -24.58 17.01 29.21
CA SER A 745 -25.20 17.53 27.97
C SER A 745 -26.72 17.36 27.91
N ARG A 746 -27.25 16.44 28.72
CA ARG A 746 -28.69 16.27 28.95
C ARG A 746 -29.23 17.12 30.10
N GLN A 747 -28.37 17.91 30.73
CA GLN A 747 -28.65 18.65 31.96
C GLN A 747 -29.23 17.75 33.07
N GLY A 748 -28.87 16.47 33.11
CA GLY A 748 -29.47 15.52 34.03
C GLY A 748 -28.63 15.31 35.29
N ALA A 749 -29.26 15.12 36.44
CA ALA A 749 -28.60 14.77 37.70
C ALA A 749 -28.03 13.34 37.69
N LEU A 750 -26.92 13.12 38.40
CA LEU A 750 -26.30 11.80 38.61
C LEU A 750 -26.35 11.40 40.09
N LEU A 751 -26.94 10.25 40.35
CA LEU A 751 -26.99 9.64 41.68
C LEU A 751 -26.05 8.43 41.77
N LEU A 752 -25.22 8.43 42.80
CA LEU A 752 -24.45 7.25 43.20
C LEU A 752 -25.33 6.34 44.05
N VAL A 753 -25.28 5.03 43.79
CA VAL A 753 -26.05 4.01 44.53
C VAL A 753 -25.22 2.78 44.86
N ASP A 754 -25.69 1.99 45.82
CA ASP A 754 -25.32 0.58 45.96
C ASP A 754 -26.44 -0.23 46.63
N ALA A 755 -26.26 -1.55 46.77
CA ALA A 755 -27.27 -2.43 47.36
C ALA A 755 -27.40 -2.33 48.89
N SER A 756 -26.60 -1.51 49.56
CA SER A 756 -26.70 -1.30 51.01
C SER A 756 -27.82 -0.32 51.34
N THR A 757 -28.28 -0.31 52.60
CA THR A 757 -29.25 0.69 53.08
C THR A 757 -28.73 2.11 52.93
N GLN A 758 -27.42 2.34 53.09
CA GLN A 758 -26.79 3.65 52.88
C GLN A 758 -26.74 4.06 51.40
N GLY A 759 -26.60 3.11 50.48
CA GLY A 759 -26.60 3.36 49.04
C GLY A 759 -27.98 3.53 48.41
N LEU A 760 -29.04 3.35 49.20
CA LEU A 760 -30.44 3.55 48.81
C LEU A 760 -31.06 4.78 49.47
N ILE A 761 -30.25 5.69 49.99
CA ILE A 761 -30.74 6.92 50.65
C ILE A 761 -31.45 7.87 49.67
N CYS A 762 -31.22 7.73 48.36
CA CYS A 762 -31.87 8.53 47.33
C CYS A 762 -33.28 8.06 46.95
N LYS A 763 -33.83 6.99 47.57
CA LYS A 763 -35.16 6.46 47.22
C LYS A 763 -36.27 7.49 47.37
N ASP A 764 -36.26 8.26 48.46
CA ASP A 764 -37.27 9.28 48.72
C ASP A 764 -37.18 10.40 47.68
N PHE A 765 -35.96 10.87 47.39
CA PHE A 765 -35.71 11.83 46.32
C PHE A 765 -36.23 11.33 44.95
N ILE A 766 -35.95 10.08 44.58
CA ILE A 766 -36.44 9.50 43.32
C ILE A 766 -37.98 9.44 43.31
N SER A 767 -38.59 9.00 44.41
CA SER A 767 -40.05 8.88 44.52
C SER A 767 -40.75 10.25 44.45
N GLU A 768 -40.22 11.27 45.13
CA GLU A 768 -40.76 12.63 45.15
C GLU A 768 -40.66 13.30 43.78
N ASN A 769 -39.64 12.95 43.00
CA ASN A 769 -39.37 13.52 41.69
C ASN A 769 -39.86 12.64 40.51
N SER A 770 -40.46 11.48 40.79
CA SER A 770 -40.86 10.46 39.81
C SER A 770 -41.63 11.03 38.61
N GLY A 771 -42.59 11.93 38.87
CA GLY A 771 -43.40 12.56 37.82
C GLY A 771 -42.65 13.50 36.87
N MET A 772 -41.39 13.84 37.17
CA MET A 772 -40.51 14.62 36.30
C MET A 772 -39.51 13.76 35.53
N VAL A 773 -39.31 12.49 35.92
CA VAL A 773 -38.33 11.61 35.28
C VAL A 773 -38.85 11.08 33.95
N ILE A 774 -38.17 11.42 32.86
CA ILE A 774 -38.48 10.97 31.50
C ILE A 774 -37.71 9.69 31.19
N ALA A 775 -36.44 9.63 31.59
CA ALA A 775 -35.58 8.48 31.36
C ALA A 775 -34.58 8.26 32.50
N THR A 776 -34.25 6.99 32.74
CA THR A 776 -33.13 6.59 33.61
C THR A 776 -31.93 6.14 32.79
N HIS A 777 -30.74 6.52 33.22
CA HIS A 777 -29.47 6.19 32.57
C HIS A 777 -28.58 5.40 33.51
N TRP A 778 -28.41 4.11 33.24
CA TRP A 778 -27.63 3.18 34.05
C TRP A 778 -26.20 3.12 33.54
N TYR A 779 -25.27 3.73 34.27
CA TYR A 779 -23.84 3.70 33.96
C TYR A 779 -23.16 2.57 34.73
N GLY A 780 -22.81 1.51 34.01
CA GLY A 780 -22.23 0.29 34.57
C GLY A 780 -23.18 -0.90 34.57
N GLY A 781 -22.63 -2.08 34.30
CA GLY A 781 -23.42 -3.31 34.04
C GLY A 781 -24.05 -3.93 35.27
N VAL A 782 -24.84 -4.98 35.08
CA VAL A 782 -25.53 -5.70 36.17
C VAL A 782 -24.60 -6.27 37.24
N ASN A 783 -23.32 -6.45 36.93
CA ASN A 783 -22.31 -6.91 37.89
C ASN A 783 -21.96 -5.85 38.95
N VAL A 784 -22.11 -4.57 38.62
CA VAL A 784 -21.88 -3.44 39.55
C VAL A 784 -23.18 -2.83 40.06
N LEU A 785 -24.23 -2.87 39.23
CA LEU A 785 -25.60 -2.42 39.54
C LEU A 785 -26.57 -3.59 39.39
N GLY A 786 -26.63 -4.46 40.41
CA GLY A 786 -27.41 -5.71 40.40
C GLY A 786 -28.86 -5.57 39.96
N ARG A 787 -29.42 -6.59 39.29
CA ARG A 787 -30.80 -6.57 38.78
C ARG A 787 -31.85 -6.23 39.83
N SER A 788 -31.72 -6.76 41.05
CA SER A 788 -32.63 -6.44 42.15
C SER A 788 -32.56 -4.97 42.56
N LEU A 789 -31.37 -4.37 42.58
CA LEU A 789 -31.21 -2.94 42.86
C LEU A 789 -31.87 -2.10 41.77
N ARG A 790 -31.69 -2.45 40.50
CA ARG A 790 -32.33 -1.75 39.38
C ARG A 790 -33.85 -1.83 39.47
N GLN A 791 -34.39 -3.02 39.69
CA GLN A 791 -35.84 -3.22 39.87
C GLN A 791 -36.39 -2.42 41.06
N GLN A 792 -35.67 -2.37 42.18
CA GLN A 792 -36.09 -1.58 43.35
C GLN A 792 -36.16 -0.08 43.08
N LEU A 793 -35.25 0.45 42.27
CA LEU A 793 -35.21 1.88 41.93
C LEU A 793 -36.21 2.22 40.82
N LEU A 794 -36.37 1.35 39.83
CA LEU A 794 -37.39 1.52 38.78
C LEU A 794 -38.81 1.46 39.35
N ALA A 795 -39.05 0.67 40.39
CA ALA A 795 -40.37 0.60 41.04
C ALA A 795 -40.78 1.89 41.79
N LEU A 796 -39.89 2.89 41.89
CA LEU A 796 -40.18 4.21 42.48
C LEU A 796 -40.59 5.24 41.44
N LEU A 797 -40.46 4.90 40.15
CA LEU A 797 -40.77 5.73 38.99
C LEU A 797 -42.03 5.18 38.33
#